data_AF-B5RR71-F1
#
_entry.id   AF-B5RR71-F1
#
_cell.length_a   1.000
_cell.length_b   1.000
_cell.length_c   1.000
_cell.angle_alpha   90.00
_cell.angle_beta   90.00
_cell.angle_gamma   90.00
#
_symmetry.space_group_name_H-M   'P 1'
#
loop_
_entity.id
_entity.type
_entity.pdbx_description
1 polymer ?
#
loop_
_entity_poly.entity_id
_entity_poly.type
_entity_poly.pdbx_seq_one_letter_code
_entity_poly.pdbx_strand_id
1 'polypeptide(L)'
;MSKYYSKESKLEQEMKIWKKKKEIDIAEENIVNIKKKYNISLFEARLLLSREIKEEDFLFFLESSVNLMHNPFFLKNIDKFIYRINEAILEKENVLIFGDKDADGITATIIMYETLKDFGINVTYKIPSNGEFYGLTKEVIDKAFDDKITLIITVDCGISNIEEINYARSKNIEVIITDHHLPNKEIDTENIIIDPHLKGDLYPFKEIAGCYVSFKACLALYLSTTNFYNKDLIFMFLEKFENNIKLHAIEINNYILKKHITLDNNNDLQININQIEEFSQNKHIIVFNKIEQAQLLNEFFKQKIDIEIIDINENFIKKYPKHANKTLKELMQITKYFKYRKINIYEKLYYMFYNIIFETNKNLLQNCLKRLKFVAIGTIADNMPIIDENRIAVKEGLKEIALRENISINYLLKEVNILTKPIITSTDIAFKIAPILNSTGRLEKADITIRFLLSQDTNKIENKFKEIKNINTLRKYKEDISWNTHNENTIFKNDKFIVCYDKNTPKGISSRMATRLSSYYKKVAVFLTKQSDIIKGSIRSNNKVNSKELISMIPKHLIINSGGHKAAAGFTLYENVLNEFIRELENALKKIEYKELQEDSILIDAIIPQDLSKTELIKTIDLFEPYGHDFREFILMMENVCIQDIRTIDKNGTSKHISMKIINNIDYYKAIYFNGTQTIQELGIKDGQNIDIIFTISEDIYNQNDKILKIIDINKRKN
;
A
#
# COMPACT_ATOMS: atom_id res chain seq x y z
N MET A 1 29.42 25.64 34.63
CA MET A 1 28.79 26.17 35.85
C MET A 1 28.09 27.48 35.52
N SER A 2 26.78 27.52 35.77
CA SER A 2 25.99 28.69 36.20
C SER A 2 25.91 29.93 35.28
N LYS A 3 24.67 30.27 34.90
CA LYS A 3 24.17 31.48 34.20
C LYS A 3 24.19 31.46 32.66
N TYR A 4 23.33 30.64 32.03
CA TYR A 4 22.65 30.99 30.75
C TYR A 4 21.39 30.11 30.49
N TYR A 5 20.79 29.53 31.54
CA TYR A 5 19.48 28.85 31.46
C TYR A 5 18.45 29.69 32.23
N SER A 6 17.93 30.75 31.59
CA SER A 6 16.72 31.42 32.09
C SER A 6 16.08 32.24 30.96
N LYS A 7 15.34 31.53 30.12
CA LYS A 7 14.10 32.01 29.50
C LYS A 7 13.38 30.76 28.99
N GLU A 8 12.79 30.08 29.97
CA GLU A 8 11.73 29.11 29.73
C GLU A 8 10.66 29.78 28.87
N SER A 9 10.51 29.33 27.63
CA SER A 9 9.24 29.49 26.94
C SER A 9 8.24 28.61 27.71
N LYS A 10 7.41 29.24 28.55
CA LYS A 10 6.14 28.65 28.98
C LYS A 10 5.34 28.36 27.71
N LEU A 11 5.50 27.16 27.17
CA LEU A 11 4.50 26.54 26.32
C LEU A 11 3.36 26.20 27.28
N GLU A 12 2.37 27.06 27.37
CA GLU A 12 1.05 26.65 27.86
C GLU A 12 0.63 25.46 26.99
N GLN A 13 0.66 24.26 27.55
CA GLN A 13 -0.04 23.13 26.94
C GLN A 13 -1.52 23.44 27.11
N GLU A 14 -2.12 24.03 26.08
CA GLU A 14 -3.58 24.10 25.98
C GLU A 14 -4.16 22.69 26.19
N MET A 15 -5.14 22.58 27.10
CA MET A 15 -5.82 21.31 27.34
C MET A 15 -6.44 20.82 26.02
N LYS A 16 -6.06 19.62 25.59
CA LYS A 16 -6.59 19.04 24.35
C LYS A 16 -8.08 18.76 24.50
N ILE A 17 -8.86 19.16 23.51
CA ILE A 17 -10.31 18.92 23.53
C ILE A 17 -10.57 17.49 23.04
N TRP A 18 -11.11 16.64 23.92
CA TRP A 18 -11.50 15.27 23.55
C TRP A 18 -12.76 15.34 22.69
N LYS A 19 -12.62 15.12 21.38
CA LYS A 19 -13.74 15.14 20.43
C LYS A 19 -14.03 13.71 19.99
N LYS A 20 -15.20 13.20 20.33
CA LYS A 20 -15.64 11.90 19.80
C LYS A 20 -15.78 11.99 18.29
N LYS A 21 -15.20 11.04 17.55
CA LYS A 21 -15.42 10.94 16.11
C LYS A 21 -16.83 10.40 15.88
N LYS A 22 -17.82 11.29 15.81
CA LYS A 22 -19.25 10.99 15.62
C LYS A 22 -19.73 9.71 16.32
N GLU A 23 -19.55 9.61 17.63
CA GLU A 23 -20.25 8.58 18.43
C GLU A 23 -21.73 8.94 18.66
N ILE A 24 -22.16 10.12 18.22
CA ILE A 24 -23.37 10.78 18.74
C ILE A 24 -24.62 10.54 17.85
N ASP A 25 -24.48 9.99 16.62
CA ASP A 25 -25.63 9.77 15.71
C ASP A 25 -25.63 8.44 14.93
N ILE A 26 -24.79 7.45 15.27
CA ILE A 26 -24.90 6.12 14.66
C ILE A 26 -26.02 5.38 15.37
N ALA A 27 -27.18 5.23 14.72
CA ALA A 27 -28.29 4.47 15.26
C ALA A 27 -27.86 3.04 15.66
N GLU A 28 -28.14 2.63 16.89
CA GLU A 28 -27.83 1.27 17.39
C GLU A 28 -28.39 0.18 16.48
N GLU A 29 -29.54 0.44 15.84
CA GLU A 29 -30.12 -0.45 14.83
C GLU A 29 -29.15 -0.74 13.67
N ASN A 30 -28.39 0.26 13.19
CA ASN A 30 -27.41 0.08 12.12
C ASN A 30 -26.26 -0.83 12.56
N ILE A 31 -25.79 -0.69 13.80
CA ILE A 31 -24.72 -1.52 14.37
C ILE A 31 -25.19 -2.98 14.48
N VAL A 32 -26.40 -3.20 14.99
CA VAL A 32 -27.00 -4.55 15.11
C VAL A 32 -27.22 -5.19 13.75
N ASN A 33 -27.68 -4.41 12.76
CA ASN A 33 -27.87 -4.89 11.39
C ASN A 33 -26.54 -5.29 10.74
N ILE A 34 -25.49 -4.48 10.88
CA ILE A 34 -24.15 -4.80 10.37
C ILE A 34 -23.55 -6.03 11.05
N LYS A 35 -23.67 -6.12 12.38
CA LYS A 35 -23.26 -7.29 13.16
C LYS A 35 -23.90 -8.57 12.60
N LYS A 36 -25.23 -8.58 12.47
CA LYS A 36 -25.99 -9.75 11.99
C LYS A 36 -25.67 -10.06 10.53
N LYS A 37 -25.62 -9.03 9.68
CA LYS A 37 -25.29 -9.19 8.27
C LYS A 37 -23.91 -9.82 8.17
N TYR A 38 -22.85 -9.17 8.66
CA TYR A 38 -21.46 -9.58 8.43
C TYR A 38 -20.92 -10.69 9.33
N ASN A 39 -21.64 -11.05 10.40
CA ASN A 39 -21.21 -12.01 11.41
C ASN A 39 -19.91 -11.55 12.11
N ILE A 40 -19.96 -10.32 12.60
CA ILE A 40 -18.89 -9.66 13.35
C ILE A 40 -19.39 -9.26 14.75
N SER A 41 -18.51 -8.82 15.64
CA SER A 41 -18.89 -8.30 16.96
C SER A 41 -19.54 -6.90 16.86
N LEU A 42 -20.28 -6.50 17.90
CA LEU A 42 -20.84 -5.14 17.99
C LEU A 42 -19.73 -4.08 17.99
N PHE A 43 -18.60 -4.40 18.64
CA PHE A 43 -17.47 -3.50 18.72
C PHE A 43 -16.77 -3.35 17.35
N GLU A 44 -16.57 -4.45 16.62
CA GLU A 44 -16.06 -4.42 15.24
C GLU A 44 -16.95 -3.58 14.30
N ALA A 45 -18.27 -3.76 14.38
CA ALA A 45 -19.23 -2.97 13.61
C ALA A 45 -19.14 -1.47 13.97
N ARG A 46 -19.04 -1.14 15.26
CA ARG A 46 -18.90 0.24 15.75
C ARG A 46 -17.63 0.90 15.21
N LEU A 47 -16.50 0.19 15.24
CA LEU A 47 -15.21 0.70 14.73
C LEU A 47 -15.21 0.96 13.22
N LEU A 48 -15.87 0.10 12.44
CA LEU A 48 -16.02 0.31 11.00
C LEU A 48 -16.83 1.60 10.71
N LEU A 49 -17.97 1.74 11.38
CA LEU A 49 -18.88 2.86 11.17
C LEU A 49 -18.32 4.19 11.68
N SER A 50 -17.62 4.21 12.82
CA SER A 50 -17.00 5.43 13.35
C SER A 50 -15.86 5.96 12.49
N ARG A 51 -15.29 5.09 11.65
CA ARG A 51 -14.32 5.48 10.62
C ARG A 51 -14.94 5.89 9.29
N GLU A 52 -16.27 5.93 9.20
CA GLU A 52 -17.02 6.24 7.98
C GLU A 52 -16.63 5.32 6.81
N ILE A 53 -16.24 4.07 7.12
CA ILE A 53 -15.94 3.07 6.10
C ILE A 53 -17.27 2.65 5.47
N LYS A 54 -17.32 2.67 4.14
CA LYS A 54 -18.50 2.23 3.42
C LYS A 54 -18.67 0.73 3.56
N GLU A 55 -19.92 0.30 3.66
CA GLU A 55 -20.27 -1.11 3.83
C GLU A 55 -19.75 -2.00 2.68
N GLU A 56 -19.67 -1.45 1.46
CA GLU A 56 -19.09 -2.12 0.29
C GLU A 56 -17.58 -2.41 0.41
N ASP A 57 -16.88 -1.64 1.25
CA ASP A 57 -15.45 -1.74 1.51
C ASP A 57 -15.13 -2.63 2.71
N PHE A 58 -16.11 -3.03 3.52
CA PHE A 58 -15.91 -3.91 4.68
C PHE A 58 -15.19 -5.20 4.31
N LEU A 59 -15.37 -5.67 3.07
CA LEU A 59 -14.64 -6.78 2.48
C LEU A 59 -13.12 -6.69 2.70
N PHE A 60 -12.52 -5.51 2.48
CA PHE A 60 -11.08 -5.28 2.58
C PHE A 60 -10.56 -5.23 4.03
N PHE A 61 -11.47 -5.12 5.00
CA PHE A 61 -11.15 -5.11 6.44
C PHE A 61 -11.40 -6.47 7.09
N LEU A 62 -12.44 -7.17 6.66
CA LEU A 62 -12.92 -8.41 7.30
C LEU A 62 -12.44 -9.69 6.62
N GLU A 63 -12.04 -9.63 5.35
CA GLU A 63 -11.56 -10.79 4.59
C GLU A 63 -10.04 -10.70 4.30
N SER A 64 -9.42 -11.86 4.03
CA SER A 64 -8.00 -11.94 3.68
C SER A 64 -7.75 -13.02 2.63
N SER A 65 -8.26 -12.78 1.42
CA SER A 65 -8.09 -13.67 0.27
C SER A 65 -7.49 -12.90 -0.90
N VAL A 66 -6.41 -13.42 -1.47
CA VAL A 66 -5.75 -12.88 -2.66
C VAL A 66 -6.69 -12.74 -3.87
N ASN A 67 -7.77 -13.52 -3.96
CA ASN A 67 -8.71 -13.41 -5.08
C ASN A 67 -9.59 -12.15 -5.02
N LEU A 68 -9.57 -11.46 -3.88
CA LEU A 68 -10.27 -10.19 -3.69
C LEU A 68 -9.43 -8.99 -4.15
N MET A 69 -8.17 -9.21 -4.53
CA MET A 69 -7.37 -8.21 -5.24
C MET A 69 -8.00 -7.95 -6.62
N HIS A 70 -7.87 -6.73 -7.13
CA HIS A 70 -8.42 -6.39 -8.45
C HIS A 70 -7.74 -7.20 -9.55
N ASN A 71 -8.51 -7.54 -10.58
CA ASN A 71 -8.01 -8.24 -11.75
C ASN A 71 -6.93 -7.39 -12.45
N PRO A 72 -5.67 -7.87 -12.60
CA PRO A 72 -4.61 -7.09 -13.21
C PRO A 72 -4.86 -6.76 -14.69
N PHE A 73 -5.76 -7.49 -15.38
CA PHE A 73 -6.12 -7.22 -16.77
C PHE A 73 -6.87 -5.88 -16.95
N PHE A 74 -7.31 -5.24 -15.86
CA PHE A 74 -7.87 -3.88 -15.93
C PHE A 74 -6.81 -2.77 -16.03
N LEU A 75 -5.53 -3.07 -15.78
CA LEU A 75 -4.44 -2.14 -16.08
C LEU A 75 -4.30 -1.99 -17.60
N LYS A 76 -4.22 -0.76 -18.07
CA LYS A 76 -4.04 -0.43 -19.47
C LYS A 76 -2.71 -0.99 -19.99
N ASN A 77 -2.72 -1.44 -21.25
CA ASN A 77 -1.57 -2.02 -21.96
C ASN A 77 -0.99 -3.32 -21.36
N ILE A 78 -1.67 -3.96 -20.40
CA ILE A 78 -1.19 -5.22 -19.81
C ILE A 78 -1.13 -6.37 -20.83
N ASP A 79 -2.01 -6.35 -21.82
CA ASP A 79 -2.03 -7.24 -22.98
C ASP A 79 -0.79 -7.03 -23.87
N LYS A 80 -0.45 -5.77 -24.16
CA LYS A 80 0.76 -5.43 -24.91
C LYS A 80 2.03 -5.84 -24.16
N PHE A 81 2.06 -5.63 -22.85
CA PHE A 81 3.15 -6.11 -21.99
C PHE A 81 3.33 -7.62 -22.10
N ILE A 82 2.25 -8.40 -21.92
CA ILE A 82 2.31 -9.86 -22.01
C ILE A 82 2.80 -10.29 -23.40
N TYR A 83 2.24 -9.72 -24.47
CA TYR A 83 2.67 -10.01 -25.83
C TYR A 83 4.18 -9.76 -26.00
N ARG A 84 4.66 -8.58 -25.59
CA ARG A 84 6.06 -8.21 -25.75
C ARG A 84 7.03 -9.06 -24.94
N ILE A 85 6.64 -9.45 -23.72
CA ILE A 85 7.44 -10.37 -22.90
C ILE A 85 7.48 -11.77 -23.52
N ASN A 86 6.37 -12.25 -24.10
CA ASN A 86 6.37 -13.53 -24.83
C ASN A 86 7.30 -13.49 -26.05
N GLU A 87 7.34 -12.38 -26.80
CA GLU A 87 8.34 -12.21 -27.87
C GLU A 87 9.77 -12.27 -27.33
N ALA A 88 10.05 -11.59 -26.20
CA ALA A 88 11.38 -11.64 -25.57
C ALA A 88 11.77 -13.06 -25.13
N ILE A 89 10.80 -13.88 -24.68
CA ILE A 89 11.01 -15.29 -24.34
C ILE A 89 11.35 -16.10 -25.59
N LEU A 90 10.57 -15.94 -26.67
CA LEU A 90 10.74 -16.68 -27.92
C LEU A 90 12.09 -16.36 -28.58
N GLU A 91 12.43 -15.08 -28.66
CA GLU A 91 13.65 -14.57 -29.29
C GLU A 91 14.88 -14.63 -28.36
N LYS A 92 14.72 -15.10 -27.12
CA LYS A 92 15.78 -15.21 -26.09
C LYS A 92 16.54 -13.90 -25.89
N GLU A 93 15.79 -12.81 -25.82
CA GLU A 93 16.32 -11.47 -25.70
C GLU A 93 17.06 -11.25 -24.37
N ASN A 94 18.00 -10.29 -24.40
CA ASN A 94 18.63 -9.78 -23.18
C ASN A 94 17.81 -8.61 -22.65
N VAL A 95 17.30 -8.75 -21.43
CA VAL A 95 16.41 -7.77 -20.81
C VAL A 95 17.10 -7.09 -19.64
N LEU A 96 16.99 -5.77 -19.57
CA LEU A 96 17.44 -4.97 -18.42
C LEU A 96 16.25 -4.44 -17.63
N ILE A 97 16.19 -4.76 -16.34
CA ILE A 97 15.28 -4.09 -15.42
C ILE A 97 15.96 -2.86 -14.85
N PHE A 98 15.33 -1.70 -14.94
CA PHE A 98 15.83 -0.46 -14.35
C PHE A 98 14.88 0.01 -13.26
N GLY A 99 15.33 0.00 -12.00
CA GLY A 99 14.48 0.34 -10.85
C GLY A 99 14.90 1.59 -10.10
N ASP A 100 14.00 2.12 -9.27
CA ASP A 100 14.34 3.17 -8.30
C ASP A 100 15.11 2.59 -7.09
N LYS A 101 15.78 3.48 -6.36
CA LYS A 101 16.75 3.16 -5.31
C LYS A 101 16.16 3.06 -3.91
N ASP A 102 14.89 3.45 -3.72
CA ASP A 102 14.22 3.27 -2.45
C ASP A 102 13.62 1.86 -2.33
N ALA A 103 12.96 1.58 -1.21
CA ALA A 103 12.45 0.26 -0.92
C ALA A 103 11.36 -0.18 -1.89
N ASP A 104 10.58 0.73 -2.49
CA ASP A 104 9.55 0.38 -3.46
C ASP A 104 10.20 -0.03 -4.79
N GLY A 105 11.12 0.78 -5.32
CA GLY A 105 11.87 0.42 -6.53
C GLY A 105 12.76 -0.81 -6.37
N ILE A 106 13.37 -1.00 -5.20
CA ILE A 106 14.14 -2.20 -4.87
C ILE A 106 13.25 -3.45 -4.90
N THR A 107 12.07 -3.42 -4.26
CA THR A 107 11.17 -4.57 -4.23
C THR A 107 10.51 -4.80 -5.59
N ALA A 108 10.16 -3.74 -6.32
CA ALA A 108 9.66 -3.80 -7.70
C ALA A 108 10.67 -4.50 -8.63
N THR A 109 11.94 -4.12 -8.53
CA THR A 109 13.04 -4.74 -9.28
C THR A 109 13.15 -6.23 -8.99
N ILE A 110 13.09 -6.63 -7.72
CA ILE A 110 13.17 -8.04 -7.32
C ILE A 110 11.97 -8.82 -7.86
N ILE A 111 10.75 -8.27 -7.74
CA ILE A 111 9.52 -8.91 -8.21
C ILE A 111 9.59 -9.17 -9.72
N MET A 112 9.99 -8.17 -10.50
CA MET A 112 10.12 -8.32 -11.95
C MET A 112 11.26 -9.29 -12.30
N TYR A 113 12.42 -9.16 -11.65
CA TYR A 113 13.60 -9.97 -11.91
C TYR A 113 13.37 -11.46 -11.66
N GLU A 114 12.82 -11.82 -10.51
CA GLU A 114 12.50 -13.21 -10.20
C GLU A 114 11.40 -13.75 -11.13
N THR A 115 10.39 -12.94 -11.48
CA THR A 115 9.35 -13.37 -12.43
C THR A 115 9.95 -13.67 -13.80
N LEU A 116 10.70 -12.76 -14.41
CA LEU A 116 11.27 -13.01 -15.75
C LEU A 116 12.26 -14.20 -15.75
N LYS A 117 12.96 -14.44 -14.64
CA LYS A 117 13.77 -15.64 -14.45
C LYS A 117 12.95 -16.93 -14.43
N ASP A 118 11.80 -16.95 -13.76
CA ASP A 118 10.90 -18.11 -13.77
C ASP A 118 10.45 -18.47 -15.19
N PHE A 119 10.38 -17.48 -16.09
CA PHE A 119 10.07 -17.63 -17.51
C PHE A 119 11.30 -17.87 -18.40
N GLY A 120 12.50 -18.00 -17.83
CA GLY A 120 13.73 -18.35 -18.56
C GLY A 120 14.36 -17.20 -19.36
N ILE A 121 13.95 -15.94 -19.14
CA ILE A 121 14.54 -14.78 -19.82
C ILE A 121 15.95 -14.51 -19.31
N ASN A 122 16.87 -14.12 -20.21
CA ASN A 122 18.17 -13.61 -19.81
C ASN A 122 18.06 -12.17 -19.28
N VAL A 123 17.77 -12.06 -17.99
CA VAL A 123 17.48 -10.80 -17.34
C VAL A 123 18.63 -10.31 -16.45
N THR A 124 18.94 -9.02 -16.56
CA THR A 124 19.84 -8.27 -15.67
C THR A 124 19.08 -7.12 -15.03
N TYR A 125 19.66 -6.46 -14.03
CA TYR A 125 19.06 -5.27 -13.42
C TYR A 125 20.09 -4.17 -13.20
N LYS A 126 19.62 -2.92 -13.16
CA LYS A 126 20.36 -1.74 -12.72
C LYS A 126 19.48 -0.86 -11.83
N ILE A 127 20.10 -0.30 -10.80
CA ILE A 127 19.51 0.74 -9.95
C ILE A 127 20.47 1.94 -9.91
N PRO A 128 19.96 3.18 -9.88
CA PRO A 128 20.78 4.38 -9.72
C PRO A 128 21.75 4.30 -8.53
N SER A 129 23.03 4.60 -8.79
CA SER A 129 24.10 4.59 -7.78
C SER A 129 25.09 5.74 -7.95
N ASN A 130 25.89 6.03 -6.90
CA ASN A 130 27.07 6.91 -6.98
C ASN A 130 26.85 8.28 -7.69
N GLY A 131 25.89 9.07 -7.24
CA GLY A 131 25.66 10.42 -7.77
C GLY A 131 24.83 10.49 -9.05
N GLU A 132 24.52 9.35 -9.70
CA GLU A 132 23.65 9.28 -10.89
C GLU A 132 22.36 10.09 -10.69
N PHE A 133 21.89 10.68 -11.80
CA PHE A 133 20.61 11.38 -11.85
C PHE A 133 19.45 10.41 -11.61
N TYR A 134 18.31 10.97 -11.22
CA TYR A 134 17.10 10.19 -11.00
C TYR A 134 16.46 9.80 -12.33
N GLY A 135 15.95 8.57 -12.42
CA GLY A 135 15.32 8.03 -13.64
C GLY A 135 16.31 7.45 -14.64
N LEU A 136 15.77 6.97 -15.76
CA LEU A 136 16.56 6.40 -16.86
C LEU A 136 17.41 7.51 -17.49
N THR A 137 18.68 7.24 -17.81
CA THR A 137 19.60 8.20 -18.45
C THR A 137 20.14 7.68 -19.77
N LYS A 138 20.59 8.58 -20.64
CA LYS A 138 21.24 8.21 -21.92
C LYS A 138 22.49 7.34 -21.72
N GLU A 139 23.27 7.61 -20.66
CA GLU A 139 24.44 6.79 -20.30
C GLU A 139 24.08 5.35 -19.95
N VAL A 140 22.95 5.15 -19.25
CA VAL A 140 22.44 3.80 -18.95
C VAL A 140 22.02 3.09 -20.24
N ILE A 141 21.39 3.82 -21.16
CA ILE A 141 20.96 3.28 -22.46
C ILE A 141 22.17 2.92 -23.34
N ASP A 142 23.19 3.77 -23.40
CA ASP A 142 24.41 3.47 -24.16
C ASP A 142 25.11 2.23 -23.61
N LYS A 143 25.19 2.09 -22.28
CA LYS A 143 25.71 0.87 -21.68
C LYS A 143 24.84 -0.36 -21.98
N ALA A 144 23.52 -0.21 -21.92
CA ALA A 144 22.60 -1.30 -22.23
C ALA A 144 22.78 -1.76 -23.70
N PHE A 145 22.99 -0.82 -24.61
CA PHE A 145 23.32 -1.11 -26.01
C PHE A 145 24.63 -1.92 -26.13
N ASP A 146 25.69 -1.50 -25.43
CA ASP A 146 26.97 -2.21 -25.40
C ASP A 146 26.84 -3.64 -24.83
N ASP A 147 25.99 -3.81 -23.82
CA ASP A 147 25.66 -5.08 -23.18
C ASP A 147 24.67 -5.93 -24.01
N LYS A 148 24.32 -5.50 -25.24
CA LYS A 148 23.39 -6.17 -26.17
C LYS A 148 21.98 -6.37 -25.59
N ILE A 149 21.54 -5.44 -24.76
CA ILE A 149 20.16 -5.37 -24.28
C ILE A 149 19.26 -4.87 -25.43
N THR A 150 18.15 -5.55 -25.63
CA THR A 150 17.14 -5.20 -26.66
C THR A 150 15.85 -4.66 -26.03
N LEU A 151 15.64 -4.94 -24.74
CA LEU A 151 14.47 -4.51 -23.99
C LEU A 151 14.86 -3.98 -22.60
N ILE A 152 14.40 -2.78 -22.27
CA ILE A 152 14.48 -2.20 -20.93
C ILE A 152 13.07 -2.21 -20.32
N ILE A 153 12.95 -2.63 -19.07
CA ILE A 153 11.73 -2.51 -18.27
C ILE A 153 12.02 -1.62 -17.08
N THR A 154 11.42 -0.43 -17.04
CA THR A 154 11.52 0.43 -15.86
C THR A 154 10.48 0.02 -14.83
N VAL A 155 10.89 0.01 -13.56
CA VAL A 155 10.02 -0.35 -12.42
C VAL A 155 10.08 0.78 -11.39
N ASP A 156 8.92 1.25 -10.95
CA ASP A 156 8.78 2.37 -9.99
C ASP A 156 9.46 3.67 -10.45
N CYS A 157 9.64 3.80 -11.77
CA CYS A 157 10.18 4.99 -12.41
C CYS A 157 9.93 4.94 -13.92
N GLY A 158 10.27 6.03 -14.60
CA GLY A 158 10.30 6.11 -16.07
C GLY A 158 9.16 6.92 -16.68
N ILE A 159 8.04 7.17 -15.97
CA ILE A 159 6.89 7.89 -16.55
C ILE A 159 7.21 9.32 -17.00
N SER A 160 8.30 9.90 -16.47
CA SER A 160 8.79 11.24 -16.83
C SER A 160 9.96 11.24 -17.82
N ASN A 161 10.49 10.08 -18.23
CA ASN A 161 11.72 9.93 -19.03
C ASN A 161 11.48 9.83 -20.55
N ILE A 162 10.60 10.66 -21.10
CA ILE A 162 10.18 10.56 -22.52
C ILE A 162 11.36 10.77 -23.48
N GLU A 163 12.27 11.70 -23.18
CA GLU A 163 13.46 11.94 -24.01
C GLU A 163 14.40 10.74 -24.03
N GLU A 164 14.64 10.12 -22.87
CA GLU A 164 15.50 8.94 -22.77
C GLU A 164 14.88 7.73 -23.46
N ILE A 165 13.55 7.57 -23.38
CA ILE A 165 12.87 6.49 -24.09
C ILE A 165 13.01 6.65 -25.61
N ASN A 166 12.84 7.87 -26.13
CA ASN A 166 13.06 8.13 -27.56
C ASN A 166 14.52 7.88 -27.98
N TYR A 167 15.48 8.19 -27.09
CA TYR A 167 16.89 7.87 -27.33
C TYR A 167 17.15 6.36 -27.35
N ALA A 168 16.58 5.59 -26.43
CA ALA A 168 16.64 4.12 -26.44
C ALA A 168 16.11 3.55 -27.76
N ARG A 169 14.97 4.06 -28.25
CA ARG A 169 14.41 3.65 -29.54
C ARG A 169 15.37 3.92 -30.71
N SER A 170 16.07 5.04 -30.70
CA SER A 170 17.09 5.35 -31.74
C SER A 170 18.27 4.37 -31.75
N LYS A 171 18.47 3.61 -30.66
CA LYS A 171 19.46 2.54 -30.51
C LYS A 171 18.88 1.14 -30.72
N ASN A 172 17.64 1.03 -31.20
CA ASN A 172 16.87 -0.22 -31.30
C ASN A 172 16.67 -0.93 -29.95
N ILE A 173 16.54 -0.16 -28.87
CA ILE A 173 16.18 -0.67 -27.54
C ILE A 173 14.75 -0.23 -27.24
N GLU A 174 13.86 -1.19 -27.01
CA GLU A 174 12.50 -0.91 -26.59
C GLU A 174 12.43 -0.66 -25.08
N VAL A 175 11.53 0.20 -24.64
CA VAL A 175 11.32 0.51 -23.22
C VAL A 175 9.86 0.27 -22.84
N ILE A 176 9.67 -0.61 -21.85
CA ILE A 176 8.41 -0.80 -21.13
C ILE A 176 8.49 -0.04 -19.81
N ILE A 177 7.42 0.67 -19.44
CA ILE A 177 7.33 1.39 -18.18
C ILE A 177 6.32 0.72 -17.27
N THR A 178 6.72 0.39 -16.04
CA THR A 178 5.81 0.04 -14.95
C THR A 178 6.01 1.04 -13.81
N ASP A 179 5.04 1.92 -13.60
CA ASP A 179 5.16 3.05 -12.70
C ASP A 179 3.79 3.33 -12.04
N HIS A 180 3.80 4.18 -11.02
CA HIS A 180 2.59 4.64 -10.32
C HIS A 180 2.56 6.15 -10.12
N HIS A 181 3.61 6.87 -10.53
CA HIS A 181 3.68 8.31 -10.44
C HIS A 181 2.73 8.99 -11.44
N LEU A 182 2.22 10.18 -11.07
CA LEU A 182 1.31 10.91 -11.94
C LEU A 182 1.94 11.23 -13.31
N PRO A 183 1.33 10.81 -14.43
CA PRO A 183 1.86 11.10 -15.77
C PRO A 183 1.83 12.60 -16.07
N ASN A 184 2.79 13.04 -16.88
CA ASN A 184 2.77 14.39 -17.45
C ASN A 184 1.61 14.53 -18.46
N LYS A 185 1.10 15.75 -18.66
CA LYS A 185 -0.08 16.01 -19.53
C LYS A 185 0.12 15.64 -21.01
N GLU A 186 1.35 15.41 -21.46
CA GLU A 186 1.75 15.21 -22.86
C GLU A 186 2.29 13.80 -23.14
N ILE A 187 1.91 12.78 -22.35
CA ILE A 187 2.32 11.39 -22.65
C ILE A 187 1.39 10.83 -23.74
N ASP A 188 1.79 11.04 -24.99
CA ASP A 188 1.21 10.39 -26.16
C ASP A 188 2.32 9.57 -26.84
N THR A 189 2.58 8.38 -26.32
CA THR A 189 3.71 7.56 -26.81
C THR A 189 3.25 6.16 -27.20
N GLU A 190 3.85 5.64 -28.27
CA GLU A 190 3.74 4.24 -28.72
C GLU A 190 4.28 3.21 -27.70
N ASN A 191 4.89 3.67 -26.60
CA ASN A 191 5.47 2.79 -25.57
C ASN A 191 4.42 2.00 -24.80
N ILE A 192 4.82 0.83 -24.31
CA ILE A 192 4.03 0.03 -23.38
C ILE A 192 4.21 0.62 -21.98
N ILE A 193 3.20 1.35 -21.52
CA ILE A 193 3.17 1.96 -20.19
C ILE A 193 2.06 1.30 -19.39
N ILE A 194 2.41 0.75 -18.22
CA ILE A 194 1.50 0.23 -17.22
C ILE A 194 1.58 1.16 -16.00
N ASP A 195 0.56 2.00 -15.85
CA ASP A 195 0.41 2.90 -14.71
C ASP A 195 -1.09 3.13 -14.46
N PRO A 196 -1.57 2.96 -13.21
CA PRO A 196 -2.99 3.09 -12.90
C PRO A 196 -3.54 4.51 -13.16
N HIS A 197 -2.69 5.54 -13.19
CA HIS A 197 -3.07 6.94 -13.42
C HIS A 197 -3.17 7.33 -14.90
N LEU A 198 -2.94 6.39 -15.83
CA LEU A 198 -3.09 6.67 -17.26
C LEU A 198 -4.54 7.06 -17.62
N LYS A 199 -4.66 7.99 -18.57
CA LYS A 199 -5.96 8.37 -19.12
C LYS A 199 -6.64 7.16 -19.77
N GLY A 200 -7.87 6.87 -19.34
CA GLY A 200 -8.67 5.74 -19.82
C GLY A 200 -8.31 4.39 -19.21
N ASP A 201 -7.45 4.35 -18.19
CA ASP A 201 -7.15 3.14 -17.44
C ASP A 201 -8.36 2.70 -16.59
N LEU A 202 -8.76 1.44 -16.71
CA LEU A 202 -9.95 0.88 -16.07
C LEU A 202 -9.67 0.28 -14.69
N TYR A 203 -8.43 0.34 -14.22
CA TYR A 203 -8.04 -0.27 -12.96
C TYR A 203 -8.79 0.40 -11.79
N PRO A 204 -9.48 -0.35 -10.91
CA PRO A 204 -10.44 0.25 -9.97
C PRO A 204 -9.81 1.13 -8.87
N PHE A 205 -8.57 0.83 -8.47
CA PHE A 205 -7.91 1.48 -7.34
C PHE A 205 -6.55 2.02 -7.74
N LYS A 206 -6.40 3.36 -7.74
CA LYS A 206 -5.23 4.01 -8.34
C LYS A 206 -4.02 4.14 -7.42
N GLU A 207 -4.25 4.07 -6.11
CA GLU A 207 -3.24 4.34 -5.08
C GLU A 207 -2.44 3.06 -4.73
N ILE A 208 -1.89 2.38 -5.74
CA ILE A 208 -0.99 1.22 -5.56
C ILE A 208 0.48 1.65 -5.75
N ALA A 209 1.40 1.01 -5.01
CA ALA A 209 2.84 1.26 -5.07
C ALA A 209 3.48 0.75 -6.39
N GLY A 210 4.65 1.25 -6.77
CA GLY A 210 5.39 0.78 -7.95
C GLY A 210 5.71 -0.72 -7.91
N CYS A 211 6.06 -1.25 -6.74
CA CYS A 211 6.25 -2.70 -6.56
C CYS A 211 4.96 -3.50 -6.74
N TYR A 212 3.80 -2.90 -6.44
CA TYR A 212 2.52 -3.58 -6.60
C TYR A 212 2.05 -3.51 -8.06
N VAL A 213 2.30 -2.42 -8.78
CA VAL A 213 2.13 -2.35 -10.25
C VAL A 213 2.97 -3.43 -10.93
N SER A 214 4.25 -3.55 -10.56
CA SER A 214 5.15 -4.60 -11.06
C SER A 214 4.62 -6.00 -10.76
N PHE A 215 4.13 -6.23 -9.53
CA PHE A 215 3.50 -7.50 -9.15
C PHE A 215 2.24 -7.79 -9.97
N LYS A 216 1.40 -6.80 -10.25
CA LYS A 216 0.19 -6.97 -11.07
C LYS A 216 0.53 -7.34 -12.51
N ALA A 217 1.55 -6.70 -13.09
CA ALA A 217 2.08 -7.08 -14.40
C ALA A 217 2.61 -8.52 -14.41
N CYS A 218 3.38 -8.90 -13.40
CA CYS A 218 3.88 -10.28 -13.23
C CYS A 218 2.72 -11.29 -13.06
N LEU A 219 1.71 -10.95 -12.25
CA LEU A 219 0.53 -11.80 -12.03
C LEU A 219 -0.26 -11.99 -13.33
N ALA A 220 -0.41 -10.94 -14.13
CA ALA A 220 -1.03 -11.03 -15.45
C ALA A 220 -0.24 -11.94 -16.40
N LEU A 221 1.11 -11.88 -16.36
CA LEU A 221 1.97 -12.77 -17.12
C LEU A 221 1.79 -14.24 -16.73
N TYR A 222 1.74 -14.59 -15.43
CA TYR A 222 1.41 -15.96 -15.01
C TYR A 222 -0.01 -16.38 -15.42
N LEU A 223 -1.00 -15.49 -15.27
CA LEU A 223 -2.35 -15.78 -15.71
C LEU A 223 -2.42 -15.97 -17.24
N SER A 224 -1.52 -15.34 -18.00
CA SER A 224 -1.48 -15.49 -19.46
C SER A 224 -1.10 -16.89 -19.93
N THR A 225 -0.45 -17.70 -19.08
CA THR A 225 -0.08 -19.08 -19.41
C THR A 225 -1.20 -20.10 -19.17
N THR A 226 -2.37 -19.63 -18.72
CA THR A 226 -3.53 -20.50 -18.46
C THR A 226 -4.34 -20.71 -19.73
N ASN A 227 -5.05 -21.84 -19.82
CA ASN A 227 -5.69 -22.33 -21.06
C ASN A 227 -6.82 -21.44 -21.62
N PHE A 228 -7.21 -20.38 -20.92
CA PHE A 228 -8.31 -19.48 -21.28
C PHE A 228 -7.85 -18.08 -21.66
N TYR A 229 -6.57 -17.77 -21.53
CA TYR A 229 -6.03 -16.50 -22.01
C TYR A 229 -5.99 -16.47 -23.54
N ASN A 230 -6.14 -15.28 -24.14
CA ASN A 230 -6.18 -15.06 -25.59
C ASN A 230 -7.26 -15.87 -26.34
N LYS A 231 -8.38 -16.15 -25.65
CA LYS A 231 -9.56 -16.79 -26.23
C LYS A 231 -10.78 -15.90 -26.05
N ASP A 232 -11.68 -15.91 -27.03
CA ASP A 232 -13.01 -15.33 -26.89
C ASP A 232 -13.94 -16.36 -26.28
N LEU A 233 -14.40 -16.07 -25.07
CA LEU A 233 -15.11 -17.01 -24.23
C LEU A 233 -16.53 -16.51 -23.97
N ILE A 234 -17.45 -17.46 -23.89
CA ILE A 234 -18.76 -17.24 -23.31
C ILE A 234 -18.86 -18.08 -22.06
N PHE A 235 -19.04 -17.43 -20.91
CA PHE A 235 -19.47 -18.14 -19.71
C PHE A 235 -21.00 -18.13 -19.66
N MET A 236 -21.58 -19.31 -19.89
CA MET A 236 -23.02 -19.52 -19.95
C MET A 236 -23.53 -20.18 -18.67
N PHE A 237 -24.67 -19.70 -18.19
CA PHE A 237 -25.37 -20.22 -17.03
C PHE A 237 -26.88 -20.16 -17.25
N LEU A 238 -27.52 -21.33 -17.24
CA LEU A 238 -28.96 -21.47 -17.24
C LEU A 238 -29.46 -21.63 -15.80
N GLU A 239 -30.47 -20.83 -15.47
CA GLU A 239 -31.13 -20.82 -14.17
C GLU A 239 -32.60 -21.22 -14.32
N LYS A 240 -32.99 -22.28 -13.61
CA LYS A 240 -34.39 -22.71 -13.52
C LYS A 240 -35.11 -21.94 -12.41
N PHE A 241 -36.26 -21.38 -12.76
CA PHE A 241 -37.25 -20.78 -11.86
C PHE A 241 -38.51 -21.64 -11.86
N GLU A 242 -39.49 -21.31 -11.02
CA GLU A 242 -40.74 -22.08 -10.88
C GLU A 242 -41.47 -22.27 -12.22
N ASN A 243 -41.54 -21.21 -13.04
CA ASN A 243 -42.36 -21.20 -14.25
C ASN A 243 -41.57 -20.97 -15.55
N ASN A 244 -40.25 -20.75 -15.48
CA ASN A 244 -39.42 -20.46 -16.65
C ASN A 244 -37.94 -20.80 -16.42
N ILE A 245 -37.17 -20.81 -17.50
CA ILE A 245 -35.72 -20.95 -17.49
C ILE A 245 -35.13 -19.71 -18.12
N LYS A 246 -34.13 -19.12 -17.47
CA LYS A 246 -33.36 -18.01 -18.03
C LYS A 246 -31.97 -18.48 -18.41
N LEU A 247 -31.51 -18.07 -19.57
CA LEU A 247 -30.13 -18.24 -20.01
C LEU A 247 -29.41 -16.91 -19.82
N HIS A 248 -28.38 -16.93 -18.98
CA HIS A 248 -27.45 -15.82 -18.81
C HIS A 248 -26.13 -16.18 -19.49
N ALA A 249 -25.59 -15.28 -20.30
CA ALA A 249 -24.30 -15.48 -20.93
C ALA A 249 -23.47 -14.19 -20.87
N ILE A 250 -22.19 -14.33 -20.55
CA ILE A 250 -21.24 -13.22 -20.54
C ILE A 250 -20.09 -13.52 -21.51
N GLU A 251 -19.74 -12.53 -22.31
CA GLU A 251 -18.58 -12.57 -23.20
C GLU A 251 -17.35 -12.06 -22.44
N ILE A 252 -16.29 -12.87 -22.45
CA ILE A 252 -15.04 -12.59 -21.76
C ILE A 252 -13.90 -12.72 -22.76
N ASN A 253 -13.08 -11.69 -22.85
CA ASN A 253 -11.85 -11.70 -23.64
C ASN A 253 -10.71 -11.20 -22.74
N ASN A 254 -9.60 -11.94 -22.72
CA ASN A 254 -8.43 -11.65 -21.87
C ASN A 254 -8.81 -11.38 -20.41
N TYR A 255 -9.71 -12.22 -19.87
CA TYR A 255 -10.24 -12.12 -18.52
C TYR A 255 -10.99 -10.81 -18.21
N ILE A 256 -11.44 -10.06 -19.22
CA ILE A 256 -12.25 -8.86 -19.06
C ILE A 256 -13.66 -9.14 -19.57
N LEU A 257 -14.68 -8.81 -18.78
CA LEU A 257 -16.07 -8.81 -19.20
C LEU A 257 -16.29 -7.79 -20.33
N LYS A 258 -16.80 -8.23 -21.48
CA LYS A 258 -17.05 -7.38 -22.67
C LYS A 258 -18.54 -7.10 -22.87
N LYS A 259 -19.34 -8.16 -22.93
CA LYS A 259 -20.78 -8.11 -23.23
C LYS A 259 -21.54 -9.12 -22.40
N HIS A 260 -22.84 -8.95 -22.31
CA HIS A 260 -23.73 -9.92 -21.68
C HIS A 260 -25.07 -9.97 -22.41
N ILE A 261 -25.75 -11.10 -22.33
CA ILE A 261 -27.13 -11.28 -22.76
C ILE A 261 -27.93 -12.05 -21.71
N THR A 262 -29.25 -11.91 -21.73
CA THR A 262 -30.17 -12.73 -20.95
C THR A 262 -31.38 -13.07 -21.80
N LEU A 263 -31.68 -14.35 -21.90
CA LEU A 263 -32.80 -14.89 -22.67
C LEU A 263 -33.78 -15.59 -21.73
N ASP A 264 -35.07 -15.56 -22.08
CA ASP A 264 -36.14 -16.19 -21.33
C ASP A 264 -36.81 -17.24 -22.23
N ASN A 265 -37.01 -18.47 -21.73
CA ASN A 265 -37.60 -19.55 -22.53
C ASN A 265 -39.09 -19.32 -22.87
N ASN A 266 -39.73 -18.32 -22.25
CA ASN A 266 -41.08 -17.89 -22.62
C ASN A 266 -41.10 -17.00 -23.88
N ASN A 267 -39.95 -16.46 -24.31
CA ASN A 267 -39.85 -15.71 -25.56
C ASN A 267 -39.95 -16.64 -26.77
N ASP A 268 -40.13 -16.04 -27.95
CA ASP A 268 -40.13 -16.79 -29.21
C ASP A 268 -38.83 -17.59 -29.39
N LEU A 269 -38.98 -18.87 -29.73
CA LEU A 269 -37.87 -19.81 -29.85
C LEU A 269 -36.86 -19.37 -30.91
N GLN A 270 -37.33 -18.90 -32.06
CA GLN A 270 -36.46 -18.50 -33.16
C GLN A 270 -35.71 -17.22 -32.82
N ILE A 271 -36.33 -16.29 -32.10
CA ILE A 271 -35.65 -15.09 -31.60
C ILE A 271 -34.51 -15.49 -30.65
N ASN A 272 -34.78 -16.37 -29.69
CA ASN A 272 -33.76 -16.83 -28.74
C ASN A 272 -32.60 -17.56 -29.44
N ILE A 273 -32.89 -18.40 -30.45
CA ILE A 273 -31.86 -19.08 -31.26
C ILE A 273 -30.99 -18.06 -31.99
N ASN A 274 -31.60 -17.12 -32.73
CA ASN A 274 -30.85 -16.12 -33.48
C ASN A 274 -29.94 -15.28 -32.57
N GLN A 275 -30.46 -14.88 -31.39
CA GLN A 275 -29.70 -14.09 -30.43
C GLN A 275 -28.51 -14.85 -29.83
N ILE A 276 -28.68 -16.14 -29.48
CA ILE A 276 -27.57 -16.93 -28.92
C ILE A 276 -26.53 -17.28 -29.98
N GLU A 277 -26.95 -17.57 -31.22
CA GLU A 277 -26.04 -17.83 -32.34
C GLU A 277 -25.20 -16.60 -32.66
N GLU A 278 -25.82 -15.42 -32.76
CA GLU A 278 -25.11 -14.14 -32.96
C GLU A 278 -24.14 -13.88 -31.79
N PHE A 279 -24.57 -14.12 -30.55
CA PHE A 279 -23.73 -13.89 -29.38
C PHE A 279 -22.54 -14.86 -29.32
N SER A 280 -22.72 -16.12 -29.74
CA SER A 280 -21.74 -17.21 -29.63
C SER A 280 -20.89 -17.50 -30.85
N GLN A 281 -21.15 -16.81 -31.96
CA GLN A 281 -20.40 -16.96 -33.19
C GLN A 281 -18.88 -16.82 -32.97
N ASN A 282 -18.14 -17.87 -33.36
CA ASN A 282 -16.68 -17.97 -33.26
C ASN A 282 -16.10 -17.87 -31.83
N LYS A 283 -16.88 -18.23 -30.80
CA LYS A 283 -16.46 -18.17 -29.38
C LYS A 283 -16.56 -19.54 -28.72
N HIS A 284 -15.73 -19.77 -27.71
CA HIS A 284 -15.79 -21.00 -26.92
C HIS A 284 -16.82 -20.88 -25.80
N ILE A 285 -17.75 -21.83 -25.72
CA ILE A 285 -18.76 -21.87 -24.67
C ILE A 285 -18.21 -22.65 -23.46
N ILE A 286 -18.22 -21.99 -22.32
CA ILE A 286 -17.80 -22.50 -21.02
C ILE A 286 -19.01 -22.53 -20.10
N VAL A 287 -19.15 -23.62 -19.34
CA VAL A 287 -20.17 -23.74 -18.28
C VAL A 287 -19.55 -24.30 -17.01
N PHE A 288 -20.27 -24.16 -15.90
CA PHE A 288 -20.00 -24.88 -14.66
C PHE A 288 -21.01 -26.02 -14.51
N ASN A 289 -20.52 -27.26 -14.45
CA ASN A 289 -21.32 -28.49 -14.43
C ASN A 289 -22.04 -28.76 -15.77
N LYS A 290 -21.30 -29.32 -16.73
CA LYS A 290 -21.76 -29.57 -18.09
C LYS A 290 -23.00 -30.45 -18.17
N ILE A 291 -23.14 -31.44 -17.29
CA ILE A 291 -24.27 -32.36 -17.31
C ILE A 291 -25.57 -31.61 -16.99
N GLU A 292 -25.58 -30.85 -15.88
CA GLU A 292 -26.72 -30.04 -15.45
C GLU A 292 -27.07 -28.97 -16.51
N GLN A 293 -26.06 -28.24 -16.98
CA GLN A 293 -26.26 -27.13 -17.90
C GLN A 293 -26.73 -27.61 -19.29
N ALA A 294 -26.27 -28.77 -19.77
CA ALA A 294 -26.77 -29.37 -21.01
C ALA A 294 -28.23 -29.83 -20.90
N GLN A 295 -28.65 -30.35 -19.74
CA GLN A 295 -30.05 -30.72 -19.50
C GLN A 295 -30.96 -29.48 -19.54
N LEU A 296 -30.57 -28.41 -18.84
CA LEU A 296 -31.31 -27.14 -18.84
C LEU A 296 -31.35 -26.49 -20.23
N LEU A 297 -30.27 -26.61 -21.01
CA LEU A 297 -30.22 -26.06 -22.37
C LEU A 297 -31.22 -26.77 -23.31
N ASN A 298 -31.29 -28.10 -23.23
CA ASN A 298 -32.27 -28.87 -23.99
C ASN A 298 -33.71 -28.53 -23.57
N GLU A 299 -33.95 -28.31 -22.27
CA GLU A 299 -35.25 -27.87 -21.75
C GLU A 299 -35.60 -26.45 -22.23
N PHE A 300 -34.62 -25.54 -22.25
CA PHE A 300 -34.79 -24.15 -22.70
C PHE A 300 -35.22 -24.07 -24.16
N PHE A 301 -34.58 -24.83 -25.05
CA PHE A 301 -34.88 -24.82 -26.50
C PHE A 301 -35.93 -25.85 -26.93
N LYS A 302 -36.41 -26.70 -26.00
CA LYS A 302 -37.36 -27.80 -26.28
C LYS A 302 -36.88 -28.77 -27.37
N GLN A 303 -35.57 -28.85 -27.59
CA GLN A 303 -34.92 -29.72 -28.56
C GLN A 303 -33.52 -30.08 -28.07
N LYS A 304 -32.94 -31.15 -28.60
CA LYS A 304 -31.56 -31.52 -28.28
C LYS A 304 -30.61 -30.54 -28.96
N ILE A 305 -29.80 -29.85 -28.17
CA ILE A 305 -28.75 -28.94 -28.65
C ILE A 305 -27.41 -29.66 -28.52
N ASP A 306 -26.69 -29.78 -29.63
CA ASP A 306 -25.34 -30.33 -29.67
C ASP A 306 -24.35 -29.18 -29.92
N ILE A 307 -23.78 -28.67 -28.83
CA ILE A 307 -22.76 -27.61 -28.85
C ILE A 307 -21.53 -28.07 -28.10
N GLU A 308 -20.36 -27.68 -28.59
CA GLU A 308 -19.10 -27.95 -27.90
C GLU A 308 -19.00 -27.07 -26.65
N ILE A 309 -19.09 -27.71 -25.48
CA ILE A 309 -19.03 -27.05 -24.17
C ILE A 309 -17.81 -27.53 -23.40
N ILE A 310 -17.05 -26.57 -22.88
CA ILE A 310 -15.95 -26.78 -21.93
C ILE A 310 -16.51 -26.68 -20.50
N ASP A 311 -16.24 -27.69 -19.66
CA ASP A 311 -16.63 -27.68 -18.25
C ASP A 311 -15.47 -27.17 -17.37
N ILE A 312 -15.65 -26.04 -16.68
CA ILE A 312 -14.67 -25.54 -15.71
C ILE A 312 -14.79 -26.19 -14.32
N ASN A 313 -15.82 -27.02 -14.11
CA ASN A 313 -16.13 -27.65 -12.83
C ASN A 313 -15.10 -28.73 -12.42
N GLU A 314 -14.57 -29.50 -13.38
CA GLU A 314 -13.72 -30.67 -13.08
C GLU A 314 -12.51 -30.31 -12.21
N ASN A 315 -11.73 -29.31 -12.64
CA ASN A 315 -10.56 -28.83 -11.90
C ASN A 315 -10.95 -28.16 -10.57
N PHE A 316 -12.10 -27.48 -10.54
CA PHE A 316 -12.60 -26.84 -9.33
C PHE A 316 -12.97 -27.86 -8.25
N ILE A 317 -13.73 -28.90 -8.60
CA ILE A 317 -14.13 -29.97 -7.67
C ILE A 317 -12.92 -30.74 -7.17
N LYS A 318 -11.96 -31.05 -8.05
CA LYS A 318 -10.71 -31.72 -7.65
C LYS A 318 -9.99 -30.95 -6.55
N LYS A 319 -10.00 -29.62 -6.61
CA LYS A 319 -9.41 -28.75 -5.58
C LYS A 319 -10.32 -28.53 -4.36
N TYR A 320 -11.64 -28.51 -4.55
CA TYR A 320 -12.64 -28.29 -3.49
C TYR A 320 -13.69 -29.40 -3.42
N PRO A 321 -13.35 -30.62 -2.98
CA PRO A 321 -14.27 -31.76 -2.98
C PRO A 321 -15.55 -31.52 -2.16
N LYS A 322 -15.47 -30.70 -1.10
CA LYS A 322 -16.62 -30.29 -0.28
C LYS A 322 -17.71 -29.52 -1.03
N HIS A 323 -17.44 -29.09 -2.27
CA HIS A 323 -18.35 -28.36 -3.13
C HIS A 323 -18.78 -29.15 -4.37
N ALA A 324 -18.45 -30.45 -4.45
CA ALA A 324 -18.72 -31.29 -5.62
C ALA A 324 -20.19 -31.33 -6.05
N ASN A 325 -21.10 -31.32 -5.07
CA ASN A 325 -22.55 -31.45 -5.32
C ASN A 325 -23.27 -30.10 -5.38
N LYS A 326 -22.54 -28.97 -5.43
CA LYS A 326 -23.14 -27.64 -5.47
C LYS A 326 -23.27 -27.14 -6.91
N THR A 327 -24.45 -26.65 -7.24
CA THR A 327 -24.71 -25.86 -8.46
C THR A 327 -23.97 -24.52 -8.41
N LEU A 328 -23.79 -23.86 -9.57
CA LEU A 328 -23.21 -22.53 -9.61
C LEU A 328 -24.03 -21.51 -8.80
N LYS A 329 -25.36 -21.64 -8.79
CA LYS A 329 -26.27 -20.82 -7.99
C LYS A 329 -26.02 -20.96 -6.50
N GLU A 330 -25.87 -22.19 -6.01
CA GLU A 330 -25.56 -22.44 -4.60
C GLU A 330 -24.15 -21.95 -4.22
N LEU A 331 -23.18 -22.05 -5.14
CA LEU A 331 -21.87 -21.44 -4.95
C LEU A 331 -21.96 -19.92 -4.85
N MET A 332 -22.75 -19.27 -5.69
CA MET A 332 -23.00 -17.83 -5.57
C MET A 332 -23.63 -17.49 -4.21
N GLN A 333 -24.61 -18.25 -3.74
CA GLN A 333 -25.28 -17.97 -2.46
C GLN A 333 -24.34 -18.03 -1.24
N ILE A 334 -23.33 -18.90 -1.27
CA ILE A 334 -22.35 -19.02 -0.17
C ILE A 334 -21.10 -18.14 -0.36
N THR A 335 -20.94 -17.53 -1.54
CA THR A 335 -19.76 -16.71 -1.86
C THR A 335 -19.81 -15.40 -1.09
N LYS A 336 -18.85 -15.24 -0.17
CA LYS A 336 -18.80 -14.09 0.75
C LYS A 336 -18.82 -12.75 0.03
N TYR A 337 -18.17 -12.61 -1.13
CA TYR A 337 -18.10 -11.33 -1.86
C TYR A 337 -19.49 -10.73 -2.17
N PHE A 338 -20.48 -11.55 -2.52
CA PHE A 338 -21.84 -11.08 -2.84
C PHE A 338 -22.65 -10.65 -1.61
N LYS A 339 -22.13 -10.87 -0.40
CA LYS A 339 -22.65 -10.33 0.85
C LYS A 339 -22.30 -8.85 1.03
N TYR A 340 -21.14 -8.46 0.52
CA TYR A 340 -20.60 -7.10 0.63
C TYR A 340 -21.08 -6.20 -0.50
N ARG A 341 -21.24 -6.74 -1.71
CA ARG A 341 -21.62 -5.97 -2.89
C ARG A 341 -22.93 -6.46 -3.50
N LYS A 342 -23.89 -5.55 -3.64
CA LYS A 342 -25.13 -5.80 -4.37
C LYS A 342 -24.89 -5.57 -5.86
N ILE A 343 -24.66 -6.67 -6.56
CA ILE A 343 -24.36 -6.68 -8.00
C ILE A 343 -25.36 -7.53 -8.78
N ASN A 344 -25.49 -7.24 -10.06
CA ASN A 344 -26.38 -7.97 -10.97
C ASN A 344 -25.82 -9.36 -11.32
N ILE A 345 -26.60 -10.16 -12.07
CA ILE A 345 -26.24 -11.54 -12.41
C ILE A 345 -24.97 -11.64 -13.28
N TYR A 346 -24.74 -10.74 -14.22
CA TYR A 346 -23.57 -10.82 -15.12
C TYR A 346 -22.28 -10.47 -14.38
N GLU A 347 -22.30 -9.53 -13.45
CA GLU A 347 -21.17 -9.26 -12.55
C GLU A 347 -20.90 -10.43 -11.60
N LYS A 348 -21.96 -11.11 -11.10
CA LYS A 348 -21.78 -12.34 -10.31
C LYS A 348 -21.15 -13.44 -11.13
N LEU A 349 -21.61 -13.67 -12.35
CA LEU A 349 -21.05 -14.66 -13.27
C LEU A 349 -19.58 -14.35 -13.57
N TYR A 350 -19.25 -13.09 -13.83
CA TYR A 350 -17.87 -12.68 -14.08
C TYR A 350 -16.98 -12.90 -12.85
N TYR A 351 -17.44 -12.50 -11.66
CA TYR A 351 -16.71 -12.77 -10.42
C TYR A 351 -16.50 -14.26 -10.20
N MET A 352 -17.53 -15.09 -10.38
CA MET A 352 -17.43 -16.54 -10.23
C MET A 352 -16.44 -17.14 -11.22
N PHE A 353 -16.55 -16.77 -12.51
CA PHE A 353 -15.63 -17.21 -13.55
C PHE A 353 -14.18 -16.89 -13.18
N TYR A 354 -13.88 -15.60 -12.92
CA TYR A 354 -12.52 -15.18 -12.62
C TYR A 354 -11.96 -15.86 -11.36
N ASN A 355 -12.78 -16.00 -10.30
CA ASN A 355 -12.37 -16.69 -9.08
C ASN A 355 -12.12 -18.19 -9.28
N ILE A 356 -12.94 -18.88 -10.07
CA ILE A 356 -12.73 -20.29 -10.38
C ILE A 356 -11.43 -20.46 -11.16
N ILE A 357 -11.18 -19.62 -12.17
CA ILE A 357 -9.91 -19.64 -12.93
C ILE A 357 -8.73 -19.37 -12.00
N PHE A 358 -8.80 -18.33 -11.18
CA PHE A 358 -7.73 -18.00 -10.25
C PHE A 358 -7.44 -19.15 -9.27
N GLU A 359 -8.49 -19.72 -8.66
CA GLU A 359 -8.30 -20.79 -7.68
C GLU A 359 -7.82 -22.08 -8.31
N THR A 360 -8.37 -22.50 -9.44
CA THR A 360 -7.90 -23.73 -10.12
C THR A 360 -6.44 -23.63 -10.55
N ASN A 361 -5.94 -22.42 -10.82
CA ASN A 361 -4.55 -22.16 -11.20
C ASN A 361 -3.65 -21.70 -10.04
N LYS A 362 -4.10 -21.70 -8.78
CA LYS A 362 -3.33 -21.14 -7.65
C LYS A 362 -1.94 -21.77 -7.47
N ASN A 363 -1.76 -23.04 -7.83
CA ASN A 363 -0.45 -23.70 -7.78
C ASN A 363 0.53 -23.10 -8.80
N LEU A 364 0.07 -22.80 -10.01
CA LEU A 364 0.84 -22.06 -11.03
C LEU A 364 1.18 -20.66 -10.53
N LEU A 365 0.22 -19.99 -9.88
CA LEU A 365 0.39 -18.63 -9.37
C LEU A 365 1.25 -18.56 -8.10
N GLN A 366 1.56 -19.70 -7.47
CA GLN A 366 2.16 -19.74 -6.13
C GLN A 366 3.49 -18.98 -6.06
N ASN A 367 4.36 -19.14 -7.07
CA ASN A 367 5.64 -18.42 -7.12
C ASN A 367 5.44 -16.90 -7.17
N CYS A 368 4.47 -16.43 -7.96
CA CYS A 368 4.10 -15.03 -7.99
C CYS A 368 3.55 -14.57 -6.64
N LEU A 369 2.60 -15.30 -6.05
CA LEU A 369 1.94 -14.92 -4.79
C LEU A 369 2.91 -14.84 -3.62
N LYS A 370 3.94 -15.70 -3.56
CA LYS A 370 5.02 -15.62 -2.56
C LYS A 370 5.79 -14.30 -2.62
N ARG A 371 5.71 -13.54 -3.71
CA ARG A 371 6.35 -12.21 -3.86
C ARG A 371 5.53 -11.09 -3.20
N LEU A 372 4.32 -11.35 -2.70
CA LEU A 372 3.55 -10.40 -1.88
C LEU A 372 4.33 -9.94 -0.64
N LYS A 373 5.28 -10.72 -0.13
CA LYS A 373 6.22 -10.27 0.92
C LYS A 373 6.99 -8.99 0.53
N PHE A 374 7.37 -8.86 -0.74
CA PHE A 374 8.06 -7.69 -1.26
C PHE A 374 7.09 -6.54 -1.54
N VAL A 375 5.86 -6.86 -1.98
CA VAL A 375 4.77 -5.87 -2.09
C VAL A 375 4.48 -5.24 -0.73
N ALA A 376 4.32 -6.04 0.33
CA ALA A 376 4.11 -5.51 1.68
C ALA A 376 5.23 -4.59 2.14
N ILE A 377 6.49 -4.95 1.90
CA ILE A 377 7.65 -4.10 2.25
C ILE A 377 7.62 -2.78 1.47
N GLY A 378 7.46 -2.84 0.13
CA GLY A 378 7.47 -1.65 -0.73
C GLY A 378 6.29 -0.72 -0.44
N THR A 379 5.07 -1.24 -0.45
CA THR A 379 3.84 -0.48 -0.18
C THR A 379 3.85 0.23 1.18
N ILE A 380 4.35 -0.43 2.23
CA ILE A 380 4.48 0.20 3.56
C ILE A 380 5.61 1.24 3.55
N ALA A 381 6.74 0.95 2.89
CA ALA A 381 7.89 1.84 2.86
C ALA A 381 7.62 3.13 2.07
N ASP A 382 6.78 3.04 1.02
CA ASP A 382 6.32 4.17 0.22
C ASP A 382 5.10 4.89 0.84
N ASN A 383 4.63 4.40 1.99
CA ASN A 383 3.54 5.02 2.75
C ASN A 383 2.24 5.15 1.92
N MET A 384 1.94 4.13 1.11
CA MET A 384 0.70 4.07 0.35
C MET A 384 -0.53 3.91 1.25
N PRO A 385 -1.72 4.39 0.83
CA PRO A 385 -2.96 4.20 1.56
C PRO A 385 -3.25 2.72 1.85
N ILE A 386 -3.48 2.38 3.12
CA ILE A 386 -3.82 1.02 3.58
C ILE A 386 -5.34 0.84 3.60
N ILE A 387 -5.93 1.04 2.42
CA ILE A 387 -7.34 0.86 2.08
C ILE A 387 -7.46 -0.02 0.83
N ASP A 388 -8.67 -0.47 0.50
CA ASP A 388 -8.94 -1.31 -0.69
C ASP A 388 -7.99 -2.53 -0.76
N GLU A 389 -7.56 -2.94 -1.95
CA GLU A 389 -6.72 -4.11 -2.18
C GLU A 389 -5.30 -4.01 -1.61
N ASN A 390 -4.78 -2.81 -1.35
CA ASN A 390 -3.50 -2.66 -0.64
C ASN A 390 -3.57 -3.36 0.72
N ARG A 391 -4.74 -3.32 1.39
CA ARG A 391 -4.93 -4.04 2.66
C ARG A 391 -4.75 -5.54 2.49
N ILE A 392 -5.34 -6.11 1.44
CA ILE A 392 -5.24 -7.55 1.15
C ILE A 392 -3.79 -7.89 0.84
N ALA A 393 -3.17 -7.17 -0.09
CA ALA A 393 -1.80 -7.43 -0.54
C ALA A 393 -0.80 -7.33 0.61
N VAL A 394 -0.90 -6.29 1.43
CA VAL A 394 -0.04 -6.10 2.60
C VAL A 394 -0.31 -7.20 3.63
N LYS A 395 -1.57 -7.51 3.95
CA LYS A 395 -1.92 -8.55 4.94
C LYS A 395 -1.39 -9.93 4.52
N GLU A 396 -1.57 -10.31 3.27
CA GLU A 396 -1.04 -11.57 2.74
C GLU A 396 0.49 -11.54 2.65
N GLY A 397 1.09 -10.43 2.26
CA GLY A 397 2.55 -10.28 2.26
C GLY A 397 3.18 -10.37 3.66
N LEU A 398 2.52 -9.82 4.69
CA LEU A 398 2.93 -9.99 6.09
C LEU A 398 2.81 -11.45 6.54
N LYS A 399 1.79 -12.19 6.09
CA LYS A 399 1.68 -13.64 6.31
C LYS A 399 2.81 -14.40 5.63
N GLU A 400 3.17 -14.05 4.38
CA GLU A 400 4.30 -14.67 3.67
C GLU A 400 5.64 -14.42 4.41
N ILE A 401 5.84 -13.23 4.99
CA ILE A 401 6.98 -12.96 5.88
C ILE A 401 6.89 -13.81 7.17
N ALA A 402 5.68 -13.97 7.71
CA ALA A 402 5.40 -14.79 8.90
C ALA A 402 5.75 -16.28 8.73
N LEU A 403 5.69 -16.82 7.51
CA LEU A 403 6.04 -18.21 7.20
C LEU A 403 7.53 -18.53 7.35
N ARG A 404 8.41 -17.50 7.38
CA ARG A 404 9.87 -17.64 7.51
C ARG A 404 10.52 -18.49 6.41
N GLU A 405 10.00 -18.47 5.19
CA GLU A 405 10.60 -19.22 4.07
C GLU A 405 11.78 -18.48 3.41
N ASN A 406 11.85 -17.15 3.51
CA ASN A 406 12.93 -16.37 2.88
C ASN A 406 14.08 -16.11 3.87
N ILE A 407 15.23 -16.72 3.60
CA ILE A 407 16.40 -16.69 4.49
C ILE A 407 16.97 -15.27 4.71
N SER A 408 16.96 -14.41 3.69
CA SER A 408 17.46 -13.03 3.81
C SER A 408 16.54 -12.17 4.68
N ILE A 409 15.22 -12.29 4.50
CA ILE A 409 14.23 -11.61 5.33
C ILE A 409 14.31 -12.14 6.76
N ASN A 410 14.44 -13.45 6.96
CA ASN A 410 14.64 -14.02 8.31
C ASN A 410 15.87 -13.45 9.00
N TYR A 411 16.98 -13.29 8.27
CA TYR A 411 18.18 -12.65 8.80
C TYR A 411 17.91 -11.20 9.24
N LEU A 412 17.16 -10.44 8.43
CA LEU A 412 16.73 -9.08 8.79
C LEU A 412 15.83 -9.06 10.03
N LEU A 413 14.84 -9.97 10.11
CA LEU A 413 13.97 -10.11 11.28
C LEU A 413 14.74 -10.45 12.56
N LYS A 414 15.80 -11.26 12.44
CA LYS A 414 16.72 -11.57 13.55
C LYS A 414 17.44 -10.31 14.02
N GLU A 415 18.02 -9.55 13.09
CA GLU A 415 18.80 -8.35 13.41
C GLU A 415 17.97 -7.21 14.01
N VAL A 416 16.67 -7.17 13.73
CA VAL A 416 15.73 -6.24 14.36
C VAL A 416 14.96 -6.84 15.55
N ASN A 417 15.40 -8.02 16.04
CA ASN A 417 14.86 -8.71 17.21
C ASN A 417 13.35 -9.00 17.14
N ILE A 418 12.83 -9.41 15.98
CA ILE A 418 11.42 -9.82 15.79
C ILE A 418 11.27 -11.18 15.10
N LEU A 419 12.37 -11.94 14.91
CA LEU A 419 12.32 -13.25 14.25
C LEU A 419 11.33 -14.23 14.89
N THR A 420 11.30 -14.25 16.23
CA THR A 420 10.46 -15.16 17.02
C THR A 420 9.04 -14.63 17.23
N LYS A 421 8.74 -13.44 16.72
CA LYS A 421 7.43 -12.82 16.88
C LYS A 421 6.38 -13.58 16.05
N PRO A 422 5.24 -13.99 16.63
CA PRO A 422 4.25 -14.82 15.92
C PRO A 422 3.55 -14.06 14.79
N ILE A 423 3.32 -12.76 14.97
CA ILE A 423 2.64 -11.89 14.00
C ILE A 423 3.60 -10.78 13.60
N ILE A 424 3.81 -10.57 12.31
CA ILE A 424 4.56 -9.40 11.81
C ILE A 424 3.55 -8.33 11.44
N THR A 425 3.74 -7.11 11.97
CA THR A 425 2.82 -5.99 11.75
C THR A 425 3.36 -5.00 10.73
N SER A 426 2.47 -4.21 10.15
CA SER A 426 2.79 -3.05 9.32
C SER A 426 3.74 -2.08 10.03
N THR A 427 3.55 -1.87 11.33
CA THR A 427 4.43 -1.06 12.19
C THR A 427 5.85 -1.63 12.27
N ASP A 428 6.03 -2.97 12.34
CA ASP A 428 7.37 -3.57 12.28
C ASP A 428 8.05 -3.24 10.95
N ILE A 429 7.32 -3.36 9.84
CA ILE A 429 7.86 -3.04 8.53
C ILE A 429 8.25 -1.56 8.45
N ALA A 430 7.32 -0.66 8.80
CA ALA A 430 7.48 0.79 8.68
C ALA A 430 8.64 1.34 9.53
N PHE A 431 8.83 0.82 10.75
CA PHE A 431 9.78 1.40 11.72
C PHE A 431 11.05 0.59 11.94
N LYS A 432 11.04 -0.73 11.71
CA LYS A 432 12.21 -1.60 11.92
C LYS A 432 12.89 -2.00 10.61
N ILE A 433 12.11 -2.34 9.57
CA ILE A 433 12.65 -2.88 8.31
C ILE A 433 12.88 -1.80 7.25
N ALA A 434 11.84 -1.08 6.84
CA ALA A 434 11.90 -0.10 5.77
C ALA A 434 13.00 0.96 5.96
N PRO A 435 13.27 1.50 7.18
CA PRO A 435 14.35 2.47 7.37
C PRO A 435 15.75 1.89 7.12
N ILE A 436 15.96 0.61 7.41
CA ILE A 436 17.23 -0.09 7.16
C ILE A 436 17.43 -0.27 5.66
N LEU A 437 16.43 -0.80 4.96
CA LEU A 437 16.52 -1.05 3.52
C LEU A 437 16.67 0.26 2.73
N ASN A 438 15.89 1.28 3.07
CA ASN A 438 15.97 2.60 2.44
C ASN A 438 17.30 3.32 2.69
N SER A 439 18.05 2.95 3.72
CA SER A 439 19.31 3.64 4.04
C SER A 439 20.34 3.53 2.91
N THR A 440 20.32 2.43 2.16
CA THR A 440 21.22 2.21 1.01
C THR A 440 20.87 3.10 -0.16
N GLY A 441 19.58 3.24 -0.50
CA GLY A 441 19.11 4.21 -1.50
C GLY A 441 19.46 5.66 -1.18
N ARG A 442 19.28 6.04 0.10
CA ARG A 442 19.60 7.39 0.59
C ARG A 442 21.08 7.75 0.48
N LEU A 443 21.95 6.74 0.57
CA LEU A 443 23.41 6.88 0.42
C LEU A 443 23.94 6.27 -0.89
N GLU A 444 23.06 6.09 -1.88
CA GLU A 444 23.38 5.75 -3.27
C GLU A 444 24.12 4.40 -3.47
N LYS A 445 23.78 3.43 -2.62
CA LYS A 445 24.32 2.05 -2.63
C LYS A 445 23.21 0.99 -2.64
N ALA A 446 22.09 1.27 -3.29
CA ALA A 446 20.87 0.45 -3.26
C ALA A 446 21.06 -1.00 -3.78
N ASP A 447 21.98 -1.22 -4.73
CA ASP A 447 22.34 -2.55 -5.25
C ASP A 447 22.70 -3.56 -4.14
N ILE A 448 23.31 -3.09 -3.03
CA ILE A 448 23.65 -3.94 -1.88
C ILE A 448 22.40 -4.60 -1.29
N THR A 449 21.28 -3.86 -1.23
CA THR A 449 20.00 -4.37 -0.69
C THR A 449 19.41 -5.44 -1.61
N ILE A 450 19.43 -5.24 -2.92
CA ILE A 450 18.95 -6.26 -3.86
C ILE A 450 19.77 -7.53 -3.76
N ARG A 451 21.11 -7.41 -3.75
CA ARG A 451 21.99 -8.58 -3.62
C ARG A 451 21.79 -9.30 -2.29
N PHE A 452 21.50 -8.57 -1.22
CA PHE A 452 21.13 -9.17 0.07
C PHE A 452 19.81 -9.95 -0.03
N LEU A 453 18.75 -9.33 -0.58
CA LEU A 453 17.41 -9.94 -0.64
C LEU A 453 17.30 -11.12 -1.62
N LEU A 454 18.10 -11.13 -2.68
CA LEU A 454 18.17 -12.22 -3.66
C LEU A 454 19.12 -13.36 -3.25
N SER A 455 19.97 -13.16 -2.24
CA SER A 455 20.95 -14.18 -1.86
C SER A 455 20.30 -15.35 -1.12
N GLN A 456 20.76 -16.56 -1.45
CA GLN A 456 20.45 -17.80 -0.72
C GLN A 456 21.65 -18.31 0.10
N ASP A 457 22.81 -17.67 -0.03
CA ASP A 457 24.04 -18.01 0.68
C ASP A 457 24.12 -17.20 1.99
N THR A 458 24.22 -17.90 3.11
CA THR A 458 24.25 -17.32 4.46
C THR A 458 25.43 -16.40 4.71
N ASN A 459 26.62 -16.73 4.19
CA ASN A 459 27.81 -15.90 4.34
C ASN A 459 27.67 -14.60 3.52
N LYS A 460 27.14 -14.70 2.29
CA LYS A 460 26.85 -13.51 1.48
C LYS A 460 25.78 -12.63 2.14
N ILE A 461 24.74 -13.24 2.70
CA ILE A 461 23.67 -12.55 3.44
C ILE A 461 24.27 -11.77 4.62
N GLU A 462 25.06 -12.42 5.47
CA GLU A 462 25.68 -11.78 6.63
C GLU A 462 26.60 -10.63 6.23
N ASN A 463 27.46 -10.85 5.23
CA ASN A 463 28.39 -9.83 4.75
C ASN A 463 27.65 -8.61 4.16
N LYS A 464 26.65 -8.85 3.31
CA LYS A 464 25.85 -7.76 2.73
C LYS A 464 25.02 -7.03 3.78
N PHE A 465 24.48 -7.74 4.77
CA PHE A 465 23.77 -7.09 5.86
C PHE A 465 24.68 -6.22 6.73
N LYS A 466 25.91 -6.66 7.01
CA LYS A 466 26.91 -5.82 7.68
C LYS A 466 27.15 -4.51 6.93
N GLU A 467 27.26 -4.56 5.60
CA GLU A 467 27.35 -3.35 4.75
C GLU A 467 26.11 -2.46 4.91
N ILE A 468 24.91 -3.01 4.82
CA ILE A 468 23.64 -2.28 4.99
C ILE A 468 23.57 -1.62 6.38
N LYS A 469 23.96 -2.34 7.44
CA LYS A 469 23.96 -1.83 8.82
C LYS A 469 24.93 -0.66 9.00
N ASN A 470 26.12 -0.76 8.41
CA ASN A 470 27.11 0.32 8.42
C ASN A 470 26.59 1.56 7.68
N ILE A 471 25.94 1.37 6.54
CA ILE A 471 25.31 2.45 5.76
C ILE A 471 24.19 3.11 6.56
N ASN A 472 23.32 2.33 7.22
CA ASN A 472 22.27 2.86 8.06
C ASN A 472 22.82 3.70 9.21
N THR A 473 23.87 3.21 9.89
CA THR A 473 24.57 3.94 10.96
C THR A 473 25.15 5.25 10.44
N LEU A 474 25.86 5.23 9.31
CA LEU A 474 26.39 6.43 8.67
C LEU A 474 25.29 7.43 8.30
N ARG A 475 24.16 6.93 7.77
CA ARG A 475 22.99 7.76 7.46
C ARG A 475 22.43 8.42 8.72
N LYS A 476 22.33 7.71 9.85
CA LYS A 476 21.89 8.31 11.14
C LYS A 476 22.85 9.41 11.59
N TYR A 477 24.14 9.11 11.55
CA TYR A 477 25.19 10.06 11.94
C TYR A 477 25.12 11.35 11.11
N LYS A 478 24.96 11.25 9.78
CA LYS A 478 24.82 12.43 8.90
C LYS A 478 23.52 13.21 9.16
N GLU A 479 22.42 12.53 9.45
CA GLU A 479 21.17 13.18 9.88
C GLU A 479 21.34 13.95 11.18
N ASP A 480 22.07 13.40 12.15
CA ASP A 480 22.29 14.05 13.44
C ASP A 480 23.24 15.24 13.33
N ILE A 481 24.29 15.16 12.50
CA ILE A 481 25.13 16.33 12.19
C ILE A 481 24.30 17.45 11.57
N SER A 482 23.53 17.12 10.53
CA SER A 482 22.69 18.11 9.85
C SER A 482 21.66 18.71 10.79
N TRP A 483 21.10 17.91 11.69
CA TRP A 483 20.20 18.39 12.73
C TRP A 483 20.91 19.26 13.76
N ASN A 484 22.12 18.95 14.19
CA ASN A 484 22.80 19.77 15.19
C ASN A 484 23.23 21.13 14.61
N THR A 485 23.53 21.19 13.32
CA THR A 485 23.97 22.41 12.61
C THR A 485 22.83 23.18 11.93
N HIS A 486 21.58 22.71 12.02
CA HIS A 486 20.46 23.31 11.27
C HIS A 486 20.24 24.80 11.55
N ASN A 487 20.48 25.26 12.78
CA ASN A 487 20.33 26.67 13.13
C ASN A 487 21.37 27.55 12.42
N GLU A 488 22.62 27.07 12.32
CA GLU A 488 23.71 27.75 11.62
C GLU A 488 23.48 27.77 10.11
N ASN A 489 22.92 26.68 9.58
CA ASN A 489 22.59 26.52 8.16
C ASN A 489 21.23 27.14 7.77
N THR A 490 20.51 27.76 8.70
CA THR A 490 19.24 28.44 8.40
C THR A 490 19.52 29.78 7.73
N ILE A 491 19.19 29.88 6.44
CA ILE A 491 19.44 31.09 5.62
C ILE A 491 18.22 32.02 5.55
N PHE A 492 17.02 31.51 5.87
CA PHE A 492 15.80 32.31 5.94
C PHE A 492 14.82 31.70 6.95
N LYS A 493 14.15 32.54 7.75
CA LYS A 493 13.10 32.11 8.67
C LYS A 493 12.15 33.26 8.96
N ASN A 494 10.85 33.03 8.79
CA ASN A 494 9.78 33.91 9.25
C ASN A 494 8.67 33.08 9.92
N ASP A 495 7.49 33.65 10.15
CA ASP A 495 6.38 32.95 10.82
C ASP A 495 5.74 31.85 9.98
N LYS A 496 5.85 31.94 8.65
CA LYS A 496 5.26 30.96 7.72
C LYS A 496 6.21 29.82 7.40
N PHE A 497 7.48 30.14 7.09
CA PHE A 497 8.42 29.15 6.57
C PHE A 497 9.87 29.32 7.04
N ILE A 498 10.63 28.25 6.85
CA ILE A 498 12.07 28.16 7.14
C ILE A 498 12.79 27.56 5.94
N VAL A 499 13.95 28.12 5.60
CA VAL A 499 14.87 27.60 4.58
C VAL A 499 16.21 27.31 5.23
N CYS A 500 16.62 26.05 5.18
CA CYS A 500 17.91 25.57 5.66
C CYS A 500 18.74 25.12 4.46
N TYR A 501 19.97 25.60 4.33
CA TYR A 501 20.89 25.21 3.26
C TYR A 501 22.17 24.62 3.84
N ASP A 502 22.27 23.30 3.75
CA ASP A 502 23.41 22.54 4.23
C ASP A 502 24.14 21.89 3.05
N LYS A 503 25.30 22.44 2.69
CA LYS A 503 26.11 22.01 1.54
C LYS A 503 26.71 20.61 1.73
N ASN A 504 26.80 20.12 2.97
CA ASN A 504 27.48 18.87 3.29
C ASN A 504 26.52 17.69 3.46
N THR A 505 25.23 17.96 3.58
CA THR A 505 24.22 16.91 3.76
C THR A 505 23.99 16.14 2.45
N PRO A 506 24.10 14.80 2.44
CA PRO A 506 23.79 14.01 1.25
C PRO A 506 22.38 14.24 0.72
N LYS A 507 22.24 14.22 -0.61
CA LYS A 507 20.98 14.46 -1.31
C LYS A 507 19.83 13.53 -0.88
N GLY A 508 20.11 12.28 -0.51
CA GLY A 508 19.09 11.34 -0.02
C GLY A 508 18.59 11.60 1.41
N ILE A 509 19.18 12.55 2.14
CA ILE A 509 18.80 12.93 3.51
C ILE A 509 17.94 14.20 3.53
N SER A 510 17.99 15.04 2.49
CA SER A 510 17.29 16.34 2.44
C SER A 510 15.80 16.26 2.79
N SER A 511 15.08 15.29 2.22
CA SER A 511 13.65 15.08 2.47
C SER A 511 13.35 14.79 3.94
N ARG A 512 14.23 14.05 4.64
CA ARG A 512 14.05 13.76 6.08
C ARG A 512 14.30 14.98 6.93
N MET A 513 15.29 15.78 6.56
CA MET A 513 15.58 17.04 7.25
C MET A 513 14.44 18.04 7.06
N ALA A 514 13.88 18.16 5.85
CA ALA A 514 12.69 18.96 5.59
C ALA A 514 11.50 18.51 6.45
N THR A 515 11.24 17.20 6.55
CA THR A 515 10.17 16.67 7.41
C THR A 515 10.44 17.01 8.87
N ARG A 516 11.66 16.76 9.38
CA ARG A 516 12.04 17.01 10.78
C ARG A 516 11.92 18.50 11.13
N LEU A 517 12.38 19.40 10.25
CA LEU A 517 12.24 20.85 10.40
C LEU A 517 10.78 21.28 10.41
N SER A 518 9.97 20.78 9.47
CA SER A 518 8.55 21.12 9.37
C SER A 518 7.78 20.68 10.61
N SER A 519 8.04 19.46 11.12
CA SER A 519 7.42 18.95 12.34
C SER A 519 7.86 19.71 13.60
N TYR A 520 9.14 20.09 13.70
CA TYR A 520 9.69 20.80 14.87
C TYR A 520 9.21 22.25 14.94
N TYR A 521 9.32 23.00 13.84
CA TYR A 521 8.91 24.41 13.81
C TYR A 521 7.43 24.62 13.52
N LYS A 522 6.69 23.57 13.13
CA LYS A 522 5.29 23.65 12.68
C LYS A 522 5.11 24.64 11.53
N LYS A 523 6.10 24.72 10.63
CA LYS A 523 6.18 25.67 9.49
C LYS A 523 6.37 24.93 8.17
N VAL A 524 6.18 25.63 7.05
CA VAL A 524 6.68 25.12 5.77
C VAL A 524 8.21 25.12 5.84
N ALA A 525 8.83 23.96 5.61
CA ALA A 525 10.26 23.80 5.67
C ALA A 525 10.82 23.46 4.30
N VAL A 526 11.82 24.22 3.88
CA VAL A 526 12.64 23.95 2.71
C VAL A 526 14.02 23.56 3.19
N PHE A 527 14.45 22.36 2.81
CA PHE A 527 15.82 21.92 3.05
C PHE A 527 16.55 21.81 1.72
N LEU A 528 17.71 22.46 1.63
CA LEU A 528 18.54 22.58 0.46
C LEU A 528 19.87 21.90 0.70
N THR A 529 20.40 21.24 -0.33
CA THR A 529 21.75 20.67 -0.34
C THR A 529 22.43 20.89 -1.69
N LYS A 530 23.76 20.96 -1.70
CA LYS A 530 24.57 21.24 -2.88
C LYS A 530 24.99 19.94 -3.59
N GLN A 531 24.87 19.92 -4.90
CA GLN A 531 25.39 18.88 -5.79
C GLN A 531 26.07 19.57 -6.99
N SER A 532 27.39 19.71 -6.93
CA SER A 532 28.16 20.52 -7.87
C SER A 532 27.60 21.95 -7.92
N ASP A 533 27.27 22.52 -9.08
CA ASP A 533 26.71 23.88 -9.20
C ASP A 533 25.17 23.95 -9.05
N ILE A 534 24.55 22.81 -8.75
CA ILE A 534 23.10 22.68 -8.59
C ILE A 534 22.76 22.50 -7.11
N ILE A 535 21.68 23.13 -6.69
CA ILE A 535 21.04 22.88 -5.39
C ILE A 535 19.88 21.93 -5.61
N LYS A 536 19.80 20.90 -4.77
CA LYS A 536 18.61 20.06 -4.64
C LYS A 536 17.82 20.47 -3.40
N GLY A 537 16.54 20.75 -3.60
CA GLY A 537 15.62 21.19 -2.56
C GLY A 537 14.53 20.19 -2.24
N SER A 538 14.06 20.21 -1.00
CA SER A 538 12.93 19.42 -0.50
C SER A 538 12.01 20.29 0.35
N ILE A 539 10.74 20.38 -0.02
CA ILE A 539 9.70 21.12 0.71
C ILE A 539 8.80 20.15 1.48
N ARG A 540 8.48 20.51 2.74
CA ARG A 540 7.46 19.87 3.56
C ARG A 540 6.61 20.92 4.26
N SER A 541 5.30 20.71 4.32
CA SER A 541 4.36 21.70 4.84
C SER A 541 3.61 21.27 6.10
N ASN A 542 3.84 20.05 6.61
CA ASN A 542 3.05 19.47 7.70
C ASN A 542 1.53 19.62 7.46
N ASN A 543 1.09 19.39 6.21
CA ASN A 543 -0.28 19.52 5.71
C ASN A 543 -0.90 20.92 5.76
N LYS A 544 -0.12 21.97 6.04
CA LYS A 544 -0.62 23.36 6.08
C LYS A 544 -0.87 23.96 4.70
N VAL A 545 -0.06 23.57 3.71
CA VAL A 545 -0.15 24.04 2.31
C VAL A 545 0.11 22.89 1.34
N ASN A 546 -0.40 23.01 0.11
CA ASN A 546 -0.09 22.10 -0.99
C ASN A 546 1.31 22.38 -1.54
N SER A 547 2.27 21.49 -1.24
CA SER A 547 3.69 21.69 -1.58
C SER A 547 3.95 21.64 -3.09
N LYS A 548 3.23 20.80 -3.84
CA LYS A 548 3.32 20.74 -5.31
C LYS A 548 2.84 22.03 -5.96
N GLU A 549 1.69 22.52 -5.51
CA GLU A 549 1.13 23.79 -5.98
C GLU A 549 2.07 24.95 -5.66
N LEU A 550 2.64 24.99 -4.46
CA LEU A 550 3.60 26.02 -4.06
C LEU A 550 4.81 26.09 -5.00
N ILE A 551 5.40 24.95 -5.36
CA ILE A 551 6.51 24.91 -6.32
C ILE A 551 6.06 25.30 -7.72
N SER A 552 4.86 24.90 -8.15
CA SER A 552 4.33 25.25 -9.48
C SER A 552 4.08 26.75 -9.67
N MET A 553 3.96 27.51 -8.58
CA MET A 553 3.85 28.98 -8.60
C MET A 553 5.20 29.69 -8.77
N ILE A 554 6.31 28.99 -8.63
CA ILE A 554 7.65 29.56 -8.80
C ILE A 554 7.96 29.70 -10.30
N PRO A 555 8.54 30.82 -10.76
CA PRO A 555 8.93 31.00 -12.15
C PRO A 555 9.81 29.86 -12.68
N LYS A 556 9.46 29.32 -13.86
CA LYS A 556 10.13 28.14 -14.45
C LYS A 556 11.62 28.35 -14.70
N HIS A 557 12.08 29.58 -14.97
CA HIS A 557 13.52 29.86 -15.20
C HIS A 557 14.39 29.66 -13.95
N LEU A 558 13.79 29.63 -12.76
CA LEU A 558 14.49 29.39 -11.49
C LEU A 558 14.59 27.90 -11.14
N ILE A 559 13.80 27.05 -11.80
CA ILE A 559 13.67 25.63 -11.47
C ILE A 559 14.16 24.82 -12.65
N ILE A 560 15.22 24.04 -12.43
CA ILE A 560 15.74 23.11 -13.44
C ILE A 560 14.74 21.97 -13.63
N ASN A 561 14.38 21.29 -12.53
CA ASN A 561 13.38 20.23 -12.49
C ASN A 561 12.59 20.32 -11.18
N SER A 562 11.32 19.89 -11.20
CA SER A 562 10.51 19.77 -9.99
C SER A 562 9.46 18.68 -10.09
N GLY A 563 9.08 18.11 -8.95
CA GLY A 563 8.02 17.11 -8.84
C GLY A 563 7.49 16.98 -7.41
N GLY A 564 6.44 16.18 -7.23
CA GLY A 564 5.87 15.86 -5.92
C GLY A 564 4.34 15.86 -5.86
N HIS A 565 3.83 15.88 -4.63
CA HIS A 565 2.41 15.77 -4.26
C HIS A 565 2.03 16.82 -3.20
N LYS A 566 0.81 16.75 -2.67
CA LYS A 566 0.27 17.75 -1.73
C LYS A 566 1.13 17.95 -0.47
N ALA A 567 1.65 16.88 0.11
CA ALA A 567 2.40 16.93 1.37
C ALA A 567 3.92 17.24 1.19
N ALA A 568 4.44 17.09 -0.02
CA ALA A 568 5.87 17.06 -0.30
C ALA A 568 6.18 17.49 -1.73
N ALA A 569 7.20 18.31 -1.92
CA ALA A 569 7.75 18.60 -3.25
C ALA A 569 9.28 18.54 -3.23
N GLY A 570 9.87 18.17 -4.37
CA GLY A 570 11.31 18.20 -4.62
C GLY A 570 11.60 19.04 -5.84
N PHE A 571 12.74 19.72 -5.86
CA PHE A 571 13.14 20.59 -6.96
C PHE A 571 14.66 20.70 -7.05
N THR A 572 15.15 21.20 -8.19
CA THR A 572 16.54 21.58 -8.41
C THR A 572 16.63 22.99 -8.97
N LEU A 573 17.67 23.73 -8.58
CA LEU A 573 17.95 25.09 -9.06
C LEU A 573 19.45 25.34 -9.11
N TYR A 574 19.89 26.35 -9.87
CA TYR A 574 21.30 26.79 -9.84
C TYR A 574 21.60 27.61 -8.58
N GLU A 575 22.78 27.46 -7.98
CA GLU A 575 23.11 28.14 -6.71
C GLU A 575 23.01 29.68 -6.81
N ASN A 576 23.27 30.25 -7.98
CA ASN A 576 23.19 31.70 -8.21
C ASN A 576 21.76 32.27 -8.13
N VAL A 577 20.72 31.47 -8.37
CA VAL A 577 19.31 31.93 -8.34
C VAL A 577 18.63 31.74 -6.97
N LEU A 578 19.35 31.24 -5.96
CA LEU A 578 18.78 30.90 -4.65
C LEU A 578 18.06 32.07 -3.96
N ASN A 579 18.64 33.28 -4.01
CA ASN A 579 18.03 34.45 -3.38
C ASN A 579 16.76 34.93 -4.10
N GLU A 580 16.68 34.72 -5.42
CA GLU A 580 15.46 34.98 -6.19
C GLU A 580 14.39 33.93 -5.88
N PHE A 581 14.77 32.66 -5.79
CA PHE A 581 13.88 31.58 -5.37
C PHE A 581 13.23 31.82 -4.00
N ILE A 582 14.00 32.25 -2.99
CA ILE A 582 13.43 32.52 -1.64
C ILE A 582 12.40 33.64 -1.68
N ARG A 583 12.64 34.69 -2.49
CA ARG A 583 11.70 35.81 -2.67
C ARG A 583 10.41 35.35 -3.37
N GLU A 584 10.53 34.56 -4.42
CA GLU A 584 9.36 34.01 -5.12
C GLU A 584 8.57 33.02 -4.26
N LEU A 585 9.26 32.21 -3.44
CA LEU A 585 8.62 31.33 -2.47
C LEU A 585 7.82 32.11 -1.42
N GLU A 586 8.37 33.22 -0.92
CA GLU A 586 7.66 34.11 -0.01
C GLU A 586 6.42 34.72 -0.68
N ASN A 587 6.54 35.16 -1.93
CA ASN A 587 5.42 35.68 -2.71
C ASN A 587 4.33 34.63 -2.94
N ALA A 588 4.70 33.39 -3.25
CA ALA A 588 3.76 32.28 -3.42
C ALA A 588 3.02 31.96 -2.10
N LEU A 589 3.74 31.91 -0.96
CA LEU A 589 3.15 31.68 0.37
C LEU A 589 2.26 32.82 0.87
N LYS A 590 2.30 34.01 0.26
CA LYS A 590 1.33 35.09 0.49
C LYS A 590 0.02 34.85 -0.25
N LYS A 591 0.03 34.12 -1.36
CA LYS A 591 -1.13 33.83 -2.21
C LYS A 591 -1.86 32.54 -1.84
N ILE A 592 -1.20 31.65 -1.10
CA ILE A 592 -1.79 30.38 -0.64
C ILE A 592 -2.47 30.56 0.72
N GLU A 593 -3.68 30.04 0.84
CA GLU A 593 -4.41 29.96 2.09
C GLU A 593 -3.74 28.96 3.04
N TYR A 594 -3.34 29.42 4.23
CA TYR A 594 -2.84 28.55 5.28
C TYR A 594 -4.01 27.87 5.94
N LYS A 595 -4.03 26.53 5.96
CA LYS A 595 -4.96 25.82 6.84
C LYS A 595 -4.59 26.14 8.29
N GLU A 596 -5.47 26.85 8.99
CA GLU A 596 -5.41 26.92 10.46
C GLU A 596 -5.51 25.49 10.99
N LEU A 597 -4.63 25.15 11.93
CA LEU A 597 -4.80 23.92 12.70
C LEU A 597 -6.07 24.14 13.51
N GLN A 598 -7.13 23.36 13.23
CA GLN A 598 -8.24 23.23 14.16
C GLN A 598 -7.68 22.96 15.56
N GLU A 599 -8.33 23.49 16.61
CA GLU A 599 -8.04 23.18 18.02
C GLU A 599 -7.52 21.75 18.16
N ASP A 600 -6.39 21.58 18.87
CA ASP A 600 -5.74 20.29 19.13
C ASP A 600 -6.75 19.33 19.78
N SER A 601 -7.51 18.63 18.94
CA SER A 601 -8.60 17.78 19.35
C SER A 601 -8.28 16.34 18.99
N ILE A 602 -8.46 15.46 19.98
CA ILE A 602 -8.20 14.04 19.80
C ILE A 602 -9.50 13.41 19.35
N LEU A 603 -9.51 12.88 18.12
CA LEU A 603 -10.63 12.14 17.55
C LEU A 603 -10.65 10.70 18.07
N ILE A 604 -11.58 10.42 18.99
CA ILE A 604 -11.78 9.09 19.58
C ILE A 604 -12.64 8.24 18.65
N ASP A 605 -12.16 7.07 18.26
CA ASP A 605 -12.85 6.16 17.34
C ASP A 605 -13.98 5.38 18.05
N ALA A 606 -13.81 4.99 19.31
CA ALA A 606 -14.86 4.36 20.12
C ALA A 606 -14.53 4.37 21.62
N ILE A 607 -15.56 4.39 22.45
CA ILE A 607 -15.49 3.99 23.86
C ILE A 607 -15.56 2.47 23.96
N ILE A 608 -14.69 1.90 24.79
CA ILE A 608 -14.69 0.47 25.09
C ILE A 608 -15.90 0.11 25.95
N PRO A 609 -16.74 -0.86 25.52
CA PRO A 609 -17.82 -1.38 26.36
C PRO A 609 -17.28 -1.93 27.68
N GLN A 610 -17.98 -1.69 28.79
CA GLN A 610 -17.54 -2.14 30.12
C GLN A 610 -17.47 -3.66 30.24
N ASP A 611 -18.22 -4.38 29.40
CA ASP A 611 -18.30 -5.83 29.32
C ASP A 611 -17.31 -6.47 28.33
N LEU A 612 -16.58 -5.67 27.54
CA LEU A 612 -15.61 -6.18 26.56
C LEU A 612 -14.34 -6.66 27.25
N SER A 613 -14.02 -7.95 27.10
CA SER A 613 -12.78 -8.49 27.65
C SER A 613 -11.54 -7.99 26.91
N LYS A 614 -10.41 -7.96 27.60
CA LYS A 614 -9.08 -7.65 27.05
C LYS A 614 -8.75 -8.55 25.86
N THR A 615 -9.12 -9.83 25.92
CA THR A 615 -8.87 -10.79 24.85
C THR A 615 -9.67 -10.45 23.59
N GLU A 616 -10.95 -10.10 23.73
CA GLU A 616 -11.79 -9.69 22.60
C GLU A 616 -11.34 -8.36 22.01
N LEU A 617 -10.95 -7.41 22.86
CA LEU A 617 -10.37 -6.13 22.44
C LEU A 617 -9.10 -6.36 21.61
N ILE A 618 -8.14 -7.16 22.10
CA ILE A 618 -6.90 -7.46 21.38
C ILE A 618 -7.18 -8.14 20.05
N LYS A 619 -8.05 -9.16 20.02
CA LYS A 619 -8.46 -9.86 18.79
C LYS A 619 -9.09 -8.91 17.78
N THR A 620 -9.94 -8.00 18.24
CA THR A 620 -10.56 -6.97 17.37
C THR A 620 -9.49 -6.07 16.76
N ILE A 621 -8.53 -5.59 17.55
CA ILE A 621 -7.46 -4.73 17.05
C ILE A 621 -6.52 -5.47 16.08
N ASP A 622 -6.25 -6.76 16.32
CA ASP A 622 -5.49 -7.61 15.40
C ASP A 622 -6.23 -7.87 14.08
N LEU A 623 -7.56 -7.99 14.10
CA LEU A 623 -8.37 -8.19 12.90
C LEU A 623 -8.14 -7.06 11.88
N PHE A 624 -8.06 -5.82 12.35
CA PHE A 624 -7.92 -4.62 11.53
C PHE A 624 -6.49 -4.33 11.08
N GLU A 625 -5.49 -5.05 11.56
CA GLU A 625 -4.15 -5.04 10.96
C GLU A 625 -4.26 -5.47 9.47
N PRO A 626 -3.59 -4.77 8.53
CA PRO A 626 -2.58 -3.73 8.70
C PRO A 626 -3.11 -2.31 8.94
N TYR A 627 -2.34 -1.51 9.70
CA TYR A 627 -2.52 -0.05 9.85
C TYR A 627 -1.49 0.72 9.00
N GLY A 628 -1.76 1.99 8.71
CA GLY A 628 -0.84 2.85 7.98
C GLY A 628 -1.50 4.15 7.49
N HIS A 629 -1.00 4.67 6.36
CA HIS A 629 -1.59 5.85 5.73
C HIS A 629 -3.08 5.59 5.39
N ASP A 630 -3.92 6.59 5.61
CA ASP A 630 -5.39 6.53 5.50
C ASP A 630 -6.14 5.48 6.35
N PHE A 631 -5.42 4.66 7.12
CA PHE A 631 -6.01 3.76 8.12
C PHE A 631 -5.10 3.60 9.35
N ARG A 632 -5.06 4.64 10.20
CA ARG A 632 -4.24 4.65 11.43
C ARG A 632 -4.69 3.63 12.48
N GLU A 633 -3.86 3.37 13.49
CA GLU A 633 -4.26 2.63 14.69
C GLU A 633 -5.52 3.26 15.35
N PHE A 634 -6.33 2.45 16.02
CA PHE A 634 -7.51 2.95 16.73
C PHE A 634 -7.11 3.79 17.95
N ILE A 635 -7.79 4.93 18.10
CA ILE A 635 -7.75 5.76 19.30
C ILE A 635 -9.03 5.44 20.07
N LEU A 636 -8.86 4.82 21.23
CA LEU A 636 -9.93 4.26 22.03
C LEU A 636 -10.01 4.98 23.37
N MET A 637 -11.19 4.95 23.98
CA MET A 637 -11.41 5.53 25.31
C MET A 637 -11.92 4.47 26.27
N MET A 638 -11.36 4.45 27.48
CA MET A 638 -11.93 3.72 28.61
C MET A 638 -12.29 4.72 29.68
N GLU A 639 -13.49 4.54 30.22
CA GLU A 639 -14.06 5.39 31.23
C GLU A 639 -14.00 4.75 32.61
N ASN A 640 -13.78 5.56 33.65
CA ASN A 640 -13.84 5.15 35.04
C ASN A 640 -12.96 3.93 35.37
N VAL A 641 -11.71 3.96 34.92
CA VAL A 641 -10.72 2.90 35.21
C VAL A 641 -9.89 3.26 36.43
N CYS A 642 -9.57 2.28 37.26
CA CYS A 642 -8.80 2.46 38.48
C CYS A 642 -7.30 2.25 38.22
N ILE A 643 -6.48 3.19 38.70
CA ILE A 643 -5.02 3.03 38.69
C ILE A 643 -4.61 2.20 39.89
N GLN A 644 -4.09 1.00 39.65
CA GLN A 644 -3.61 0.13 40.73
C GLN A 644 -2.18 0.46 41.17
N ASP A 645 -1.31 0.83 40.23
CA ASP A 645 0.12 1.05 40.44
C ASP A 645 0.62 2.03 39.40
N ILE A 646 1.20 3.16 39.84
CA ILE A 646 1.83 4.18 38.99
C ILE A 646 3.32 4.29 39.29
N ARG A 647 4.15 4.24 38.25
CA ARG A 647 5.61 4.34 38.38
C ARG A 647 6.20 5.27 37.35
N THR A 648 7.07 6.16 37.80
CA THR A 648 7.88 7.00 36.92
C THR A 648 9.03 6.18 36.35
N ILE A 649 9.20 6.20 35.03
CA ILE A 649 10.35 5.58 34.36
C ILE A 649 11.40 6.65 34.15
N ASP A 650 12.47 6.57 34.94
CA ASP A 650 13.63 7.44 34.81
C ASP A 650 14.70 6.82 33.91
N LYS A 651 14.96 7.47 32.77
CA LYS A 651 16.18 7.26 32.00
C LYS A 651 16.99 8.55 32.04
N ASN A 652 18.14 8.51 32.70
CA ASN A 652 19.16 9.57 32.73
C ASN A 652 18.76 10.89 33.43
N GLY A 653 17.93 10.86 34.46
CA GLY A 653 17.66 12.03 35.32
C GLY A 653 16.70 13.08 34.74
N THR A 654 16.09 12.81 33.59
CA THR A 654 14.96 13.58 33.05
C THR A 654 13.73 12.67 32.97
N SER A 655 12.97 12.59 34.06
CA SER A 655 11.71 11.85 34.13
C SER A 655 10.75 12.35 33.05
N LYS A 656 10.37 11.50 32.10
CA LYS A 656 9.33 11.84 31.12
C LYS A 656 8.23 10.80 31.01
N HIS A 657 8.44 9.54 31.35
CA HIS A 657 7.46 8.48 31.06
C HIS A 657 6.86 7.91 32.34
N ILE A 658 5.61 7.45 32.24
CA ILE A 658 4.85 6.85 33.32
C ILE A 658 4.44 5.43 32.90
N SER A 659 4.72 4.44 33.75
CA SER A 659 4.16 3.08 33.66
C SER A 659 2.98 2.98 34.61
N MET A 660 1.89 2.36 34.17
CA MET A 660 0.69 2.15 34.98
C MET A 660 0.20 0.71 34.88
N LYS A 661 -0.41 0.23 35.96
CA LYS A 661 -1.37 -0.88 35.93
C LYS A 661 -2.76 -0.31 36.12
N ILE A 662 -3.62 -0.59 35.16
CA ILE A 662 -4.97 -0.07 35.09
C ILE A 662 -5.93 -1.26 35.17
N ILE A 663 -6.95 -1.13 36.01
CA ILE A 663 -7.99 -2.14 36.19
C ILE A 663 -9.32 -1.54 35.77
N ASN A 664 -10.05 -2.25 34.90
CA ASN A 664 -11.47 -2.00 34.68
C ASN A 664 -12.29 -3.08 35.44
N ASN A 665 -13.61 -3.13 35.25
CA ASN A 665 -14.47 -4.07 35.98
C ASN A 665 -14.16 -5.56 35.73
N ILE A 666 -13.40 -5.90 34.68
CA ILE A 666 -13.22 -7.27 34.19
C ILE A 666 -11.75 -7.70 34.16
N ASP A 667 -10.87 -6.81 33.68
CA ASP A 667 -9.52 -7.12 33.27
C ASP A 667 -8.50 -6.11 33.80
N TYR A 668 -7.24 -6.55 33.80
CA TYR A 668 -6.08 -5.71 34.08
C TYR A 668 -5.27 -5.42 32.80
N TYR A 669 -4.76 -4.19 32.74
CA TYR A 669 -4.00 -3.67 31.63
C TYR A 669 -2.68 -3.10 32.13
N LYS A 670 -1.59 -3.47 31.45
CA LYS A 670 -0.34 -2.71 31.52
C LYS A 670 -0.50 -1.49 30.60
N ALA A 671 -0.07 -0.32 31.06
CA ALA A 671 -0.16 0.91 30.30
C ALA A 671 1.12 1.74 30.41
N ILE A 672 1.42 2.50 29.35
CA ILE A 672 2.55 3.43 29.32
C ILE A 672 2.06 4.80 28.82
N TYR A 673 2.43 5.86 29.53
CA TYR A 673 2.16 7.24 29.13
C TYR A 673 3.47 7.97 28.89
N PHE A 674 3.81 8.16 27.61
CA PHE A 674 5.04 8.83 27.21
C PHE A 674 4.93 10.35 27.41
N ASN A 675 5.92 10.97 28.05
CA ASN A 675 5.94 12.41 28.36
C ASN A 675 4.82 12.84 29.32
N GLY A 676 4.25 11.90 30.10
CA GLY A 676 3.11 12.13 30.97
C GLY A 676 3.43 12.54 32.41
N THR A 677 4.70 12.59 32.82
CA THR A 677 5.09 12.86 34.22
C THR A 677 4.53 14.20 34.72
N GLN A 678 4.67 15.26 33.92
CA GLN A 678 4.15 16.60 34.25
C GLN A 678 2.62 16.57 34.39
N THR A 679 1.91 15.99 33.41
CA THR A 679 0.43 15.89 33.43
C THR A 679 -0.08 15.13 34.65
N ILE A 680 0.54 14.00 35.01
CA ILE A 680 0.19 13.23 36.21
C ILE A 680 0.35 14.07 37.49
N GLN A 681 1.42 14.85 37.57
CA GLN A 681 1.70 15.73 38.72
C GLN A 681 0.69 16.88 38.81
N GLU A 682 0.43 17.56 37.68
CA GLU A 682 -0.51 18.68 37.59
C GLU A 682 -1.96 18.25 37.94
N LEU A 683 -2.39 17.07 37.48
CA LEU A 683 -3.71 16.51 37.82
C LEU A 683 -3.77 15.89 39.23
N GLY A 684 -2.62 15.74 39.90
CA GLY A 684 -2.54 15.10 41.22
C GLY A 684 -3.05 13.66 41.21
N ILE A 685 -2.70 12.90 40.17
CA ILE A 685 -3.09 11.51 39.98
C ILE A 685 -2.25 10.58 40.86
N LYS A 686 -2.88 9.63 41.55
CA LYS A 686 -2.26 8.69 42.50
C LYS A 686 -2.87 7.30 42.36
N ASP A 687 -2.21 6.30 42.97
CA ASP A 687 -2.78 4.95 43.12
C ASP A 687 -4.16 5.00 43.79
N GLY A 688 -5.05 4.12 43.34
CA GLY A 688 -6.44 4.01 43.77
C GLY A 688 -7.39 5.06 43.18
N GLN A 689 -6.92 5.98 42.33
CA GLN A 689 -7.80 6.96 41.69
C GLN A 689 -8.45 6.41 40.42
N ASN A 690 -9.71 6.82 40.21
CA ASN A 690 -10.41 6.58 38.97
C ASN A 690 -10.14 7.69 37.96
N ILE A 691 -9.85 7.29 36.73
CA ILE A 691 -9.53 8.19 35.62
C ILE A 691 -10.28 7.76 34.36
N ASP A 692 -10.39 8.69 33.42
CA ASP A 692 -10.69 8.38 32.04
C ASP A 692 -9.39 8.40 31.24
N ILE A 693 -9.25 7.46 30.32
CA ILE A 693 -8.05 7.36 29.47
C ILE A 693 -8.42 7.35 28.01
N ILE A 694 -7.63 8.06 27.20
CA ILE A 694 -7.54 7.84 25.77
C ILE A 694 -6.25 7.09 25.48
N PHE A 695 -6.33 6.03 24.70
CA PHE A 695 -5.18 5.19 24.40
C PHE A 695 -5.26 4.59 23.00
N THR A 696 -4.12 4.08 22.56
CA THR A 696 -4.05 3.07 21.50
C THR A 696 -3.45 1.79 22.07
N ILE A 697 -3.58 0.68 21.35
CA ILE A 697 -2.98 -0.58 21.77
C ILE A 697 -1.67 -0.76 21.01
N SER A 698 -0.59 -0.91 21.75
CA SER A 698 0.73 -1.18 21.18
C SER A 698 1.30 -2.47 21.75
N GLU A 699 2.30 -3.02 21.09
CA GLU A 699 3.09 -4.13 21.64
C GLU A 699 3.92 -3.67 22.84
N ASP A 700 4.13 -4.58 23.78
CA ASP A 700 5.10 -4.38 24.85
C ASP A 700 6.52 -4.49 24.26
N ILE A 701 7.32 -3.45 24.47
CA ILE A 701 8.70 -3.39 23.99
C ILE A 701 9.57 -4.47 24.67
N TYR A 702 9.25 -4.84 25.91
CA TYR A 702 10.01 -5.79 26.72
C TYR A 702 9.53 -7.23 26.56
N ASN A 703 8.23 -7.44 26.33
CA ASN A 703 7.65 -8.73 26.04
C ASN A 703 6.81 -8.65 24.75
N GLN A 704 7.43 -8.80 23.59
CA GLN A 704 6.77 -8.60 22.28
C GLN A 704 5.55 -9.50 22.02
N ASN A 705 5.28 -10.48 22.89
CA ASN A 705 4.09 -11.32 22.86
C ASN A 705 2.90 -10.73 23.62
N ASP A 706 3.12 -9.69 24.45
CA ASP A 706 2.09 -8.97 25.19
C ASP A 706 1.73 -7.67 24.48
N LYS A 707 0.47 -7.25 24.66
CA LYS A 707 0.00 -5.91 24.28
C LYS A 707 -0.25 -5.05 25.52
N ILE A 708 0.05 -3.76 25.38
CA ILE A 708 -0.12 -2.74 26.42
C ILE A 708 -0.95 -1.57 25.88
N LEU A 709 -1.52 -0.80 26.80
CA LEU A 709 -2.19 0.45 26.44
C LEU A 709 -1.14 1.57 26.35
N LYS A 710 -0.98 2.15 25.17
CA LYS A 710 -0.20 3.37 24.99
C LYS A 710 -1.14 4.55 25.19
N ILE A 711 -1.05 5.16 26.36
CA ILE A 711 -1.89 6.29 26.74
C ILE A 711 -1.51 7.51 25.91
N ILE A 712 -2.52 8.15 25.35
CA ILE A 712 -2.43 9.39 24.56
C ILE A 712 -2.74 10.58 25.46
N ASP A 713 -3.77 10.45 26.30
CA ASP A 713 -4.19 11.50 27.23
C ASP A 713 -5.00 10.91 28.40
N ILE A 714 -5.06 11.64 29.52
CA ILE A 714 -5.75 11.22 30.75
C ILE A 714 -6.56 12.38 31.31
N ASN A 715 -7.78 12.08 31.75
CA ASN A 715 -8.58 12.99 32.56
C ASN A 715 -8.84 12.39 33.94
N LYS A 716 -8.63 13.20 34.98
CA LYS A 716 -9.01 12.83 36.34
C LYS A 716 -10.50 13.06 36.53
N ARG A 717 -11.23 12.04 37.00
CA ARG A 717 -12.62 12.24 37.43
C ARG A 717 -12.62 13.00 38.75
N LYS A 718 -13.46 14.03 38.85
CA LYS A 718 -13.80 14.62 40.14
C LYS A 718 -14.69 13.60 40.85
N ASN A 719 -14.30 13.20 42.06
CA ASN A 719 -15.09 12.31 42.91
C ASN A 719 -16.48 12.89 43.18
#